data_AF-A0A8X7YGJ1-F1
#
_entry.id   AF-A0A8X7YGJ1-F1
#
_cell.length_a   1.000
_cell.length_b   1.000
_cell.length_c   1.000
_cell.angle_alpha   90.00
_cell.angle_beta   90.00
_cell.angle_gamma   90.00
#
_symmetry.space_group_name_H-M   'P 1'
#
loop_
_entity.id
_entity.type
_entity.pdbx_description
1 polymer ?
#
loop_
_entity_poly.entity_id
_entity_poly.type
_entity_poly.pdbx_seq_one_letter_code
_entity_poly.pdbx_strand_id
1 'polypeptide(L)'
;MLSVIRVHLPSDIPIVGCELTPYVLLRRPDTNATTDDVPESAPLDGHFLRYKWYIVPPHDLSSTAVWLLFGSSVCNDRLSDNTWRTFKDYLVVEWYRIQSDRKVAICSVHPSEQATLQCLGCVKAKIPVAKSYHCSPKCFSDAWQHHRVLHDRAASAINENGNEEEELFGRFNSSGSGGINTSLSGSASSASLTNGSTPLYPAAVTQRSGGETWFEVGRSKTYTPSADDIGHVLKFECVVVDAETKLPVGHSNTLLTSRVIPAPSPTPRRLISVSGLDAMAPLDSDGRISSTGTFTVLSYNILSDVYATNDTYGYCPSWALSWPYRRQNLLREIVGYRADIVCLQEVQSDHYEEFFAPELDKHGYQALYKRKTNEVYNVNTHTIDGCATFFRRDRFSHVKKYEVEFNKAAQSLTDALVPSAQRKTALNRLVKDNVALIVVLEAKFSNQGADNPGKRQLLCVANTHINVHQDLKDVKLWQVLTLLKGLEKIAASADIPMLVCGDFNSVPGSAPHSLLAMGKVDQLHPDLLVDPLGILRPHSKLTHQLPLVSAYSSFARVGVGLGSDQQRRRMDATTNEPLFTNCTRDFIGTLDYIFYTADSLTVESLLELLDEESLRKDTALPSPEWSSDHIALLAEFRCKPRPRR
;
A
#
# COMPACT_ATOMS: atom_id res chain seq x y z
N MET A 1 25.05 33.88 19.37
CA MET A 1 25.36 33.51 17.98
C MET A 1 24.48 32.33 17.59
N LEU A 2 23.98 32.28 16.35
CA LEU A 2 23.18 31.16 15.88
C LEU A 2 24.03 29.88 15.88
N SER A 3 23.55 28.81 16.50
CA SER A 3 24.26 27.52 16.54
C SER A 3 23.30 26.34 16.51
N VAL A 4 23.68 25.25 15.85
CA VAL A 4 22.93 23.99 15.88
C VAL A 4 23.22 23.26 17.20
N ILE A 5 22.17 22.93 17.95
CA ILE A 5 22.25 22.22 19.24
C ILE A 5 22.16 20.71 19.04
N ARG A 6 21.21 20.26 18.22
CA ARG A 6 20.91 18.84 18.01
C ARG A 6 20.37 18.64 16.60
N VAL A 7 20.81 17.56 15.97
CA VAL A 7 20.22 17.04 14.74
C VAL A 7 19.92 15.56 14.92
N HIS A 8 18.75 15.09 14.50
CA HIS A 8 18.46 13.66 14.37
C HIS A 8 17.43 13.41 13.27
N LEU A 9 17.35 12.17 12.79
CA LEU A 9 16.28 11.73 11.90
C LEU A 9 15.15 11.10 12.71
N PRO A 10 13.89 11.19 12.27
CA PRO A 10 12.78 10.45 12.87
C PRO A 10 12.87 8.93 12.63
N SER A 11 13.50 8.53 11.53
CA SER A 11 13.79 7.14 11.18
C SER A 11 15.16 7.04 10.51
N ASP A 12 15.95 6.06 10.94
CA ASP A 12 17.27 5.81 10.37
C ASP A 12 17.22 4.95 9.11
N ILE A 13 16.05 4.41 8.72
CA ILE A 13 15.89 3.56 7.52
C ILE A 13 15.21 4.38 6.42
N PRO A 14 15.96 4.83 5.40
CA PRO A 14 15.37 5.59 4.32
C PRO A 14 14.66 4.67 3.34
N ILE A 15 13.42 5.04 3.00
CA ILE A 15 12.57 4.29 2.07
C ILE A 15 12.43 5.11 0.79
N VAL A 16 12.53 4.46 -0.36
CA VAL A 16 12.28 5.12 -1.66
C VAL A 16 10.91 5.78 -1.67
N GLY A 17 10.86 7.06 -2.04
CA GLY A 17 9.64 7.86 -2.09
C GLY A 17 9.18 8.47 -0.75
N CYS A 18 9.81 8.11 0.37
CA CYS A 18 9.56 8.75 1.67
C CYS A 18 10.47 9.96 1.86
N GLU A 19 9.90 11.15 2.06
CA GLU A 19 10.69 12.32 2.41
C GLU A 19 11.35 12.14 3.78
N LEU A 20 12.66 12.34 3.82
CA LEU A 20 13.45 12.43 5.03
C LEU A 20 13.47 13.88 5.49
N THR A 21 12.96 14.13 6.70
CA THR A 21 12.91 15.46 7.31
C THR A 21 13.70 15.47 8.61
N PRO A 22 14.98 15.89 8.56
CA PRO A 22 15.81 16.02 9.75
C PRO A 22 15.22 17.00 10.75
N TYR A 23 15.16 16.59 12.01
CA TYR A 23 14.91 17.49 13.12
C TYR A 23 16.18 18.28 13.40
N VAL A 24 16.09 19.61 13.38
CA VAL A 24 17.21 20.53 13.64
C VAL A 24 16.79 21.48 14.75
N LEU A 25 17.45 21.39 15.91
CA LEU A 25 17.25 22.31 17.02
C LEU A 25 18.35 23.36 17.02
N LEU A 26 17.96 24.63 17.03
CA LEU A 26 18.84 25.79 16.96
C LEU A 26 18.84 26.54 18.28
N ARG A 27 19.99 27.13 18.64
CA ARG A 27 20.09 28.16 19.67
C ARG A 27 20.17 29.51 18.97
N ARG A 28 19.23 30.39 19.26
CA ARG A 28 19.25 31.78 18.81
C ARG A 28 20.21 32.61 19.66
N PRO A 29 20.64 33.79 19.18
CA PRO A 29 21.52 34.68 19.93
C PRO A 29 20.95 35.18 21.25
N ASP A 30 19.62 35.25 21.37
CA ASP A 30 18.87 35.52 22.61
C ASP A 30 18.81 34.32 23.58
N THR A 31 19.55 33.24 23.29
CA THR A 31 19.63 31.96 24.01
C THR A 31 18.39 31.07 23.94
N ASN A 32 17.32 31.50 23.28
CA ASN A 32 16.14 30.68 23.07
C ASN A 32 16.40 29.54 22.08
N ALA A 33 15.76 28.40 22.31
CA ALA A 33 15.82 27.27 21.40
C ALA A 33 14.63 27.31 20.43
N THR A 34 14.87 27.03 19.14
CA THR A 34 13.83 26.95 18.12
C THR A 34 14.10 25.83 17.13
N THR A 35 13.05 25.33 16.48
CA THR A 35 13.11 24.40 15.36
C THR A 35 12.83 25.08 14.01
N ASP A 36 12.54 26.39 14.04
CA ASP A 36 12.28 27.18 12.84
C ASP A 36 13.48 27.15 11.90
N ASP A 37 13.23 26.98 10.61
CA ASP A 37 14.28 27.06 9.61
C ASP A 37 14.77 28.51 9.46
N VAL A 38 16.04 28.69 9.11
CA VAL A 38 16.66 30.01 8.88
C VAL A 38 17.25 30.00 7.46
N PRO A 39 16.44 30.30 6.43
CA PRO A 39 16.87 30.22 5.04
C PRO A 39 17.79 31.38 4.66
N GLU A 40 18.56 31.20 3.59
CA GLU A 40 19.45 32.24 3.05
C GLU A 40 18.70 33.53 2.66
N SER A 41 17.43 33.41 2.26
CA SER A 41 16.57 34.56 1.91
C SER A 41 16.13 35.39 3.13
N ALA A 42 16.27 34.86 4.35
CA ALA A 42 15.89 35.52 5.59
C ALA A 42 16.89 35.17 6.70
N PRO A 43 18.14 35.66 6.61
CA PRO A 43 19.18 35.36 7.60
C PRO A 43 18.83 35.98 8.95
N LEU A 44 19.10 35.25 10.03
CA LEU A 44 18.93 35.71 11.41
C LEU A 44 20.28 36.18 11.95
N ASP A 45 20.36 37.45 12.35
CA ASP A 45 21.59 38.10 12.82
C ASP A 45 22.78 37.87 11.87
N GLY A 46 22.53 38.00 10.56
CA GLY A 46 23.54 37.80 9.52
C GLY A 46 23.94 36.34 9.30
N HIS A 47 23.22 35.36 9.85
CA HIS A 47 23.52 33.93 9.69
C HIS A 47 22.33 33.16 9.12
N PHE A 48 22.60 32.10 8.37
CA PHE A 48 21.57 31.19 7.85
C PHE A 48 22.04 29.73 7.89
N LEU A 49 21.11 28.80 7.66
CA LEU A 49 21.43 27.37 7.60
C LEU A 49 21.62 26.91 6.16
N ARG A 50 22.67 26.11 5.96
CA ARG A 50 22.92 25.42 4.70
C ARG A 50 22.82 23.92 4.93
N TYR A 51 22.08 23.26 4.05
CA TYR A 51 21.84 21.82 4.08
C TYR A 51 22.48 21.15 2.87
N LYS A 52 22.98 19.93 3.08
CA LYS A 52 23.44 19.06 2.01
C LYS A 52 23.12 17.61 2.29
N TRP A 53 22.83 16.90 1.22
CA TRP A 53 22.63 15.45 1.21
C TRP A 53 23.66 14.81 0.29
N TYR A 54 24.23 13.69 0.74
CA TYR A 54 25.21 12.94 -0.04
C TYR A 54 24.88 11.45 -0.07
N ILE A 55 25.20 10.78 -1.18
CA ILE A 55 25.35 9.33 -1.24
C ILE A 55 26.74 8.95 -0.77
N VAL A 56 26.78 7.97 0.12
CA VAL A 56 27.98 7.25 0.53
C VAL A 56 28.19 6.05 -0.40
N PRO A 57 29.28 6.01 -1.20
CA PRO A 57 29.63 4.86 -1.99
C PRO A 57 29.92 3.67 -1.07
N PRO A 58 29.59 2.44 -1.48
CA PRO A 58 29.99 1.25 -0.76
C PRO A 58 31.53 1.08 -0.90
N HIS A 59 32.30 1.62 0.03
CA HIS A 59 33.67 1.17 0.28
C HIS A 59 33.64 0.03 1.30
N ASP A 60 34.55 -0.94 1.17
CA ASP A 60 34.69 -2.15 2.01
C ASP A 60 34.65 -1.80 3.51
N LEU A 61 33.46 -1.83 4.11
CA LEU A 61 33.27 -1.84 5.55
C LEU A 61 33.53 -3.26 6.05
N SER A 62 34.80 -3.67 6.05
CA SER A 62 35.26 -4.65 7.01
C SER A 62 35.15 -4.02 8.40
N SER A 63 34.42 -4.67 9.30
CA SER A 63 34.30 -4.34 10.73
C SER A 63 33.29 -3.26 11.10
N THR A 64 32.00 -3.53 10.89
CA THR A 64 30.98 -3.33 11.94
C THR A 64 29.74 -4.13 11.57
N ALA A 65 29.49 -5.21 12.31
CA ALA A 65 28.29 -6.02 12.18
C ALA A 65 27.06 -5.18 12.53
N VAL A 66 26.14 -5.01 11.59
CA VAL A 66 24.81 -4.45 11.83
C VAL A 66 23.83 -5.61 11.95
N TRP A 67 23.29 -5.78 13.15
CA TRP A 67 22.13 -6.62 13.40
C TRP A 67 20.89 -5.97 12.77
N LEU A 68 20.32 -6.59 11.74
CA LEU A 68 18.96 -6.32 11.29
C LEU A 68 18.07 -7.49 11.73
N LEU A 69 17.21 -7.22 12.71
CA LEU A 69 16.12 -8.09 13.13
C LEU A 69 14.96 -7.97 12.14
N PHE A 70 14.71 -9.04 11.38
CA PHE A 70 13.37 -9.37 10.88
C PHE A 70 13.10 -10.86 11.14
N GLY A 71 11.89 -11.14 11.61
CA GLY A 71 11.50 -12.29 12.39
C GLY A 71 11.66 -13.67 11.73
N SER A 72 11.86 -14.62 12.62
CA SER A 72 12.09 -16.05 12.41
C SER A 72 10.91 -16.77 11.76
N SER A 73 11.20 -17.63 10.78
CA SER A 73 10.49 -18.90 10.67
C SER A 73 11.51 -20.01 10.38
N VAL A 74 11.32 -21.17 11.01
CA VAL A 74 11.28 -22.50 10.36
C VAL A 74 11.54 -23.63 11.37
N CYS A 75 10.67 -24.64 11.26
CA CYS A 75 10.80 -26.06 11.64
C CYS A 75 10.82 -26.45 13.11
N ASN A 76 9.62 -26.83 13.57
CA ASN A 76 9.43 -27.85 14.59
C ASN A 76 9.59 -29.23 13.93
N ASP A 77 10.79 -29.83 13.99
CA ASP A 77 10.97 -31.26 13.77
C ASP A 77 12.13 -31.79 14.63
N ARG A 78 11.86 -32.91 15.31
CA ARG A 78 12.70 -33.51 16.37
C ARG A 78 14.09 -33.89 15.87
N LEU A 79 15.11 -33.14 16.31
CA LEU A 79 16.50 -33.60 16.33
C LEU A 79 17.12 -33.30 17.70
N SER A 80 17.95 -34.22 18.19
CA SER A 80 18.43 -34.31 19.57
C SER A 80 19.30 -33.12 20.03
N ASP A 81 19.09 -32.72 21.29
CA ASP A 81 19.56 -31.48 21.93
C ASP A 81 21.07 -31.17 21.84
N ASN A 82 21.92 -32.18 21.67
CA ASN A 82 23.38 -31.95 21.57
C ASN A 82 23.86 -31.48 20.19
N THR A 83 23.02 -31.56 19.16
CA THR A 83 23.34 -31.05 17.82
C THR A 83 22.98 -29.58 17.66
N TRP A 84 22.03 -29.07 18.48
CA TRP A 84 21.48 -27.73 18.34
C TRP A 84 22.43 -26.60 18.75
N ARG A 85 23.30 -26.84 19.75
CA ARG A 85 24.22 -25.80 20.24
C ARG A 85 25.29 -25.43 19.21
N THR A 86 25.82 -26.39 18.47
CA THR A 86 26.78 -26.14 17.37
C THR A 86 26.16 -25.53 16.12
N PHE A 87 24.83 -25.60 15.94
CA PHE A 87 24.16 -25.06 14.75
C PHE A 87 23.85 -23.55 14.89
N LYS A 88 23.65 -23.08 16.13
CA LYS A 88 23.27 -21.69 16.43
C LYS A 88 24.42 -20.69 16.25
N ASP A 89 25.65 -21.10 16.52
CA ASP A 89 26.83 -20.22 16.43
C ASP A 89 27.27 -19.95 14.98
N TYR A 90 26.74 -20.71 14.01
CA TYR A 90 27.07 -20.57 12.58
C TYR A 90 25.89 -20.11 11.70
N LEU A 91 24.69 -19.96 12.27
CA LEU A 91 23.52 -19.41 11.56
C LEU A 91 23.34 -17.92 11.87
N VAL A 92 24.11 -17.08 11.18
CA VAL A 92 23.69 -15.70 10.89
C VAL A 92 22.99 -15.77 9.55
N VAL A 93 21.65 -15.80 9.55
CA VAL A 93 20.87 -15.81 8.31
C VAL A 93 20.65 -14.36 7.88
N GLU A 94 21.63 -13.81 7.16
CA GLU A 94 21.46 -12.57 6.40
C GLU A 94 21.09 -12.92 4.96
N TRP A 95 19.93 -12.41 4.51
CA TRP A 95 19.41 -12.65 3.17
C TRP A 95 19.62 -11.44 2.27
N TYR A 96 20.54 -11.52 1.29
CA TYR A 96 20.44 -10.75 0.04
C TYR A 96 21.21 -11.44 -1.12
N ARG A 97 20.63 -11.45 -2.33
CA ARG A 97 21.05 -10.63 -3.51
C ARG A 97 20.49 -11.21 -4.84
N ILE A 98 19.84 -10.37 -5.64
CA ILE A 98 19.88 -10.51 -7.12
C ILE A 98 20.88 -9.46 -7.60
N GLN A 99 21.95 -9.92 -8.24
CA GLN A 99 22.85 -9.07 -9.01
C GLN A 99 22.81 -9.56 -10.45
N SER A 100 22.43 -8.64 -11.34
CA SER A 100 22.32 -8.80 -12.78
C SER A 100 23.67 -9.11 -13.45
N ASP A 101 23.59 -9.93 -14.49
CA ASP A 101 24.56 -10.16 -15.55
C ASP A 101 25.98 -10.62 -15.18
N ARG A 102 26.10 -11.91 -14.84
CA ARG A 102 27.14 -12.84 -15.32
C ARG A 102 26.79 -14.26 -14.84
N LYS A 103 26.73 -15.23 -15.78
CA LYS A 103 26.53 -16.69 -15.59
C LYS A 103 25.89 -17.09 -14.25
N VAL A 104 24.59 -17.39 -14.30
CA VAL A 104 23.80 -17.94 -13.20
C VAL A 104 24.59 -19.01 -12.45
N ALA A 105 24.88 -18.77 -11.16
CA ALA A 105 25.55 -19.74 -10.32
C ALA A 105 24.66 -20.98 -10.15
N ILE A 106 25.25 -22.16 -10.28
CA ILE A 106 24.55 -23.44 -10.21
C ILE A 106 24.69 -24.00 -8.79
N CYS A 107 23.64 -24.65 -8.30
CA CYS A 107 23.68 -25.31 -7.00
C CYS A 107 24.73 -26.42 -6.95
N SER A 108 25.54 -26.41 -5.90
CA SER A 108 26.61 -27.40 -5.67
C SER A 108 26.10 -28.83 -5.43
N VAL A 109 24.84 -28.95 -5.00
CA VAL A 109 24.16 -30.23 -4.70
C VAL A 109 23.25 -30.64 -5.87
N HIS A 110 22.64 -29.67 -6.55
CA HIS A 110 21.71 -29.88 -7.65
C HIS A 110 22.21 -29.14 -8.91
N PRO A 111 23.07 -29.77 -9.75
CA PRO A 111 23.71 -29.10 -10.88
C PRO A 111 22.78 -28.62 -12.01
N SER A 112 21.51 -29.02 -11.97
CA SER A 112 20.46 -28.55 -12.89
C SER A 112 19.71 -27.33 -12.36
N GLU A 113 19.90 -26.96 -11.09
CA GLU A 113 19.13 -25.93 -10.41
C GLU A 113 19.97 -24.67 -10.22
N GLN A 114 19.32 -23.51 -10.42
CA GLN A 114 19.92 -22.22 -10.12
C GLN A 114 20.11 -22.06 -8.60
N ALA A 115 21.28 -21.58 -8.20
CA ALA A 115 21.55 -21.24 -6.82
C ALA A 115 20.80 -19.96 -6.41
N THR A 116 20.16 -20.01 -5.25
CA THR A 116 19.45 -18.89 -4.61
C THR A 116 20.11 -18.49 -3.28
N LEU A 117 21.10 -19.27 -2.85
CA LEU A 117 21.81 -19.16 -1.57
C LEU A 117 23.31 -19.39 -1.73
N GLN A 118 24.10 -18.73 -0.89
CA GLN A 118 25.53 -18.95 -0.78
C GLN A 118 25.97 -19.06 0.68
N CYS A 119 26.73 -20.10 1.02
CA CYS A 119 27.34 -20.28 2.34
C CYS A 119 28.54 -19.35 2.51
N LEU A 120 28.38 -18.30 3.31
CA LEU A 120 29.46 -17.36 3.63
C LEU A 120 30.58 -18.00 4.47
N GLY A 121 30.29 -19.06 5.23
CA GLY A 121 31.32 -19.83 5.93
C GLY A 121 32.33 -20.45 4.96
N CYS A 122 31.86 -20.99 3.83
CA CYS A 122 32.73 -21.51 2.78
C CYS A 122 33.60 -20.42 2.15
N VAL A 123 32.99 -19.25 1.89
CA VAL A 123 33.69 -18.10 1.31
C VAL A 123 34.78 -17.61 2.26
N LYS A 124 34.48 -17.46 3.55
CA LYS A 124 35.44 -17.06 4.59
C LYS A 124 36.56 -18.09 4.77
N ALA A 125 36.24 -19.38 4.69
CA ALA A 125 37.20 -20.48 4.76
C ALA A 125 38.00 -20.70 3.46
N LYS A 126 37.86 -19.80 2.46
CA LYS A 126 38.52 -19.89 1.13
C LYS A 126 38.25 -21.21 0.38
N ILE A 127 37.13 -21.86 0.67
CA ILE A 127 36.68 -23.05 -0.05
C ILE A 127 36.20 -22.60 -1.45
N PRO A 128 36.44 -23.41 -2.52
CA PRO A 128 36.04 -23.02 -3.87
C PRO A 128 34.60 -22.54 -3.95
N VAL A 129 34.42 -21.33 -4.51
CA VAL A 129 33.14 -20.61 -4.51
C VAL A 129 32.00 -21.44 -5.11
N ALA A 130 32.28 -22.27 -6.12
CA ALA A 130 31.29 -23.18 -6.71
C ALA A 130 30.67 -24.17 -5.70
N LYS A 131 31.38 -24.54 -4.62
CA LYS A 131 30.89 -25.43 -3.56
C LYS A 131 30.05 -24.71 -2.49
N SER A 132 30.03 -23.38 -2.54
CA SER A 132 29.29 -22.56 -1.56
C SER A 132 27.83 -22.32 -1.96
N TYR A 133 27.41 -22.70 -3.16
CA TYR A 133 26.09 -22.35 -3.71
C TYR A 133 25.01 -23.41 -3.51
N HIS A 134 23.78 -23.01 -3.18
CA HIS A 134 22.62 -23.88 -2.94
C HIS A 134 21.33 -23.32 -3.56
N CYS A 135 20.43 -24.17 -4.05
CA CYS A 135 19.18 -23.74 -4.69
C CYS A 135 18.02 -23.47 -3.71
N SER A 136 18.13 -23.90 -2.46
CA SER A 136 17.11 -23.64 -1.42
C SER A 136 17.65 -23.87 0.01
N PRO A 137 17.00 -23.35 1.06
CA PRO A 137 17.41 -23.57 2.44
C PRO A 137 17.43 -25.04 2.83
N LYS A 138 16.45 -25.80 2.31
CA LYS A 138 16.37 -27.25 2.50
C LYS A 138 17.57 -27.96 1.88
N CYS A 139 17.93 -27.60 0.64
CA CYS A 139 19.14 -28.12 -0.02
C CYS A 139 20.42 -27.86 0.79
N PHE A 140 20.56 -26.67 1.40
CA PHE A 140 21.69 -26.36 2.28
C PHE A 140 21.67 -27.19 3.57
N SER A 141 20.52 -27.28 4.23
CA SER A 141 20.34 -28.06 5.47
C SER A 141 20.65 -29.54 5.25
N ASP A 142 20.13 -30.13 4.18
CA ASP A 142 20.32 -31.54 3.85
C ASP A 142 21.81 -31.85 3.53
N ALA A 143 22.53 -30.89 2.95
CA ALA A 143 23.95 -31.01 2.63
C ALA A 143 24.91 -30.59 3.77
N TRP A 144 24.39 -30.15 4.92
CA TRP A 144 25.21 -29.52 5.97
C TRP A 144 26.31 -30.42 6.52
N GLN A 145 26.06 -31.72 6.71
CA GLN A 145 27.08 -32.63 7.23
C GLN A 145 28.31 -32.72 6.32
N HIS A 146 28.11 -32.67 5.01
CA HIS A 146 29.20 -32.64 4.03
C HIS A 146 29.94 -31.29 4.07
N HIS A 147 29.19 -30.19 4.23
CA HIS A 147 29.70 -28.84 4.29
C HIS A 147 30.56 -28.59 5.53
N ARG A 148 30.16 -29.13 6.68
CA ARG A 148 30.90 -29.07 7.94
C ARG A 148 32.29 -29.70 7.81
N VAL A 149 32.39 -30.86 7.15
CA VAL A 149 33.69 -31.51 6.90
C VAL A 149 34.61 -30.65 6.02
N LEU A 150 34.07 -29.90 5.06
CA LEU A 150 34.85 -28.97 4.24
C LEU A 150 35.38 -27.80 5.08
N HIS A 151 34.55 -27.26 5.98
CA HIS A 151 34.95 -26.20 6.90
C HIS A 151 36.02 -26.68 7.89
N ASP A 152 35.84 -27.87 8.48
CA ASP A 152 36.79 -28.45 9.42
C ASP A 152 38.16 -28.67 8.75
N ARG A 153 38.18 -29.20 7.52
CA ARG A 153 39.42 -29.36 6.73
C ARG A 153 40.09 -28.04 6.39
N ALA A 154 39.32 -27.01 6.04
CA ALA A 154 39.84 -25.68 5.74
C ALA A 154 40.42 -25.01 7.00
N ALA A 155 39.77 -25.20 8.16
CA ALA A 155 40.26 -24.71 9.44
C ALA A 155 41.55 -25.42 9.87
N SER A 156 41.66 -26.74 9.67
CA SER A 156 42.89 -27.49 9.95
C SER A 156 44.07 -27.05 9.07
N ALA A 157 43.83 -26.74 7.79
CA ALA A 157 44.87 -26.27 6.87
C ALA A 157 45.41 -24.86 7.19
N ILE A 158 44.63 -24.04 7.91
CA ILE A 158 45.07 -22.71 8.38
C ILE A 158 45.97 -22.83 9.61
N ASN A 159 45.75 -23.84 10.45
CA ASN A 159 46.57 -24.09 11.64
C ASN A 159 47.96 -24.69 11.34
N GLU A 160 48.17 -25.29 10.16
CA GLU A 160 49.48 -25.86 9.77
C GLU A 160 50.44 -24.84 9.10
N ASN A 161 49.93 -23.69 8.61
CA ASN A 161 50.74 -22.71 7.86
C ASN A 161 50.98 -21.38 8.60
N GLY A 162 50.78 -21.35 9.92
CA GLY A 162 51.03 -20.18 10.75
C GLY A 162 52.47 -20.11 11.27
N ASN A 163 53.45 -19.94 10.37
CA ASN A 163 54.77 -19.35 10.66
C ASN A 163 55.62 -19.41 9.39
N GLU A 164 55.80 -18.28 8.70
CA GLU A 164 57.08 -17.86 8.11
C GLU A 164 56.91 -16.43 7.54
N GLU A 165 57.82 -15.56 7.97
CA GLU A 165 57.81 -14.11 7.84
C GLU A 165 58.10 -13.59 6.42
N GLU A 166 57.84 -12.30 6.24
CA GLU A 166 58.42 -11.45 5.21
C GLU A 166 59.94 -11.63 5.07
N GLU A 167 60.43 -11.94 3.86
CA GLU A 167 61.42 -11.16 3.11
C GLU A 167 62.06 -11.97 1.96
N LEU A 168 62.49 -11.24 0.93
CA LEU A 168 63.70 -11.49 0.14
C LEU A 168 63.61 -12.18 -1.25
N PHE A 169 63.62 -11.29 -2.26
CA PHE A 169 64.35 -11.31 -3.55
C PHE A 169 64.12 -12.40 -4.62
N GLY A 170 63.87 -11.88 -5.84
CA GLY A 170 63.69 -12.62 -7.08
C GLY A 170 64.94 -13.27 -7.70
N ARG A 171 64.74 -13.95 -8.84
CA ARG A 171 65.47 -13.77 -10.12
C ARG A 171 64.98 -14.74 -11.22
N PHE A 172 64.64 -14.13 -12.37
CA PHE A 172 64.88 -14.47 -13.79
C PHE A 172 64.58 -15.83 -14.47
N ASN A 173 64.03 -15.63 -15.69
CA ASN A 173 64.24 -16.32 -16.99
C ASN A 173 63.46 -17.63 -17.25
N SER A 174 62.86 -17.91 -18.42
CA SER A 174 63.07 -17.43 -19.82
C SER A 174 61.74 -17.52 -20.61
N SER A 175 61.35 -16.52 -21.42
CA SER A 175 61.60 -16.36 -22.88
C SER A 175 60.91 -17.35 -23.82
N GLY A 176 60.14 -16.81 -24.78
CA GLY A 176 59.60 -17.53 -25.93
C GLY A 176 58.66 -16.67 -26.78
N SER A 177 59.23 -15.71 -27.54
CA SER A 177 58.54 -14.83 -28.49
C SER A 177 58.06 -15.55 -29.76
N GLY A 178 57.01 -15.00 -30.39
CA GLY A 178 56.64 -15.27 -31.77
C GLY A 178 55.52 -14.35 -32.23
N GLY A 179 55.86 -13.21 -32.83
CA GLY A 179 54.91 -12.23 -33.35
C GLY A 179 54.42 -12.55 -34.76
N ILE A 180 53.41 -11.78 -35.22
CA ILE A 180 53.18 -11.34 -36.61
C ILE A 180 52.29 -10.08 -36.54
N ASN A 181 52.72 -9.03 -37.25
CA ASN A 181 51.98 -7.80 -37.52
C ASN A 181 50.89 -8.00 -38.58
N THR A 182 49.83 -7.18 -38.56
CA THR A 182 49.42 -6.40 -39.75
C THR A 182 48.37 -5.35 -39.38
N SER A 183 48.65 -4.12 -39.77
CA SER A 183 47.71 -2.99 -39.88
C SER A 183 46.84 -3.11 -41.13
N LEU A 184 45.58 -2.71 -41.08
CA LEU A 184 44.87 -2.05 -42.19
C LEU A 184 43.53 -1.46 -41.74
N SER A 185 43.14 -0.42 -42.47
CA SER A 185 42.22 0.64 -42.12
C SER A 185 40.83 0.46 -42.74
N GLY A 186 39.81 1.00 -42.07
CA GLY A 186 38.64 1.65 -42.68
C GLY A 186 37.47 0.77 -43.15
N SER A 187 36.31 0.93 -42.52
CA SER A 187 35.13 1.57 -43.14
C SER A 187 33.91 1.49 -42.22
N ALA A 188 33.16 2.58 -42.20
CA ALA A 188 31.94 2.77 -41.45
C ALA A 188 30.78 1.91 -41.98
N SER A 189 30.01 1.31 -41.08
CA SER A 189 28.63 0.94 -41.31
C SER A 189 27.86 0.98 -40.00
N SER A 190 26.84 1.82 -39.98
CA SER A 190 25.84 2.06 -38.94
C SER A 190 24.87 0.89 -38.76
N ALA A 191 24.58 0.47 -37.52
CA ALA A 191 23.25 0.16 -36.97
C ALA A 191 23.30 -0.35 -35.51
N SER A 192 22.88 0.51 -34.58
CA SER A 192 21.92 0.31 -33.47
C SER A 192 22.00 -0.88 -32.46
N LEU A 193 21.90 -0.49 -31.17
CA LEU A 193 21.39 -1.21 -29.97
C LEU A 193 22.37 -2.22 -29.32
N THR A 194 22.71 -2.18 -28.02
CA THR A 194 21.89 -1.92 -26.82
C THR A 194 22.70 -1.28 -25.67
N ASN A 195 22.02 -0.41 -24.92
CA ASN A 195 22.53 0.33 -23.75
C ASN A 195 22.70 -0.58 -22.52
N GLY A 196 23.91 -0.60 -21.96
CA GLY A 196 24.14 -0.84 -20.54
C GLY A 196 24.36 0.50 -19.84
N SER A 197 23.30 1.13 -19.35
CA SER A 197 23.39 2.41 -18.64
C SER A 197 23.88 2.19 -17.21
N THR A 198 25.15 2.51 -16.98
CA THR A 198 25.67 2.84 -15.64
C THR A 198 25.01 4.16 -15.21
N PRO A 199 24.53 4.33 -13.96
CA PRO A 199 23.98 5.60 -13.53
C PRO A 199 25.06 6.67 -13.60
N LEU A 200 24.93 7.60 -14.56
CA LEU A 200 25.75 8.79 -14.67
C LEU A 200 25.20 9.83 -13.70
N TYR A 201 25.70 9.83 -12.46
CA TYR A 201 25.60 11.02 -11.64
C TYR A 201 26.35 12.15 -12.39
N PRO A 202 25.73 13.33 -12.61
CA PRO A 202 26.46 14.50 -13.10
C PRO A 202 27.66 14.76 -12.19
N ALA A 203 28.70 15.44 -12.70
CA ALA A 203 29.87 15.84 -11.92
C ALA A 203 29.49 16.84 -10.79
N ALA A 204 28.81 16.35 -9.76
CA ALA A 204 28.58 17.03 -8.50
C ALA A 204 29.88 16.95 -7.70
N VAL A 205 30.23 18.06 -7.07
CA VAL A 205 31.52 18.30 -6.39
C VAL A 205 31.87 17.13 -5.47
N THR A 206 32.80 16.27 -5.90
CA THR A 206 33.40 15.24 -5.04
C THR A 206 34.17 15.93 -3.93
N GLN A 207 33.65 15.91 -2.71
CA GLN A 207 34.43 16.31 -1.54
C GLN A 207 35.25 15.12 -1.06
N ARG A 208 36.58 15.26 -1.06
CA ARG A 208 37.51 14.34 -0.41
C ARG A 208 37.89 14.91 0.95
N SER A 209 37.38 14.31 2.01
CA SER A 209 37.90 14.50 3.37
C SER A 209 38.13 13.12 3.97
N GLY A 210 39.37 12.80 4.34
CA GLY A 210 39.69 11.57 5.09
C GLY A 210 39.68 10.25 4.30
N GLY A 211 39.66 10.25 2.97
CA GLY A 211 39.73 9.03 2.15
C GLY A 211 38.39 8.48 1.65
N GLU A 212 37.27 9.06 2.10
CA GLU A 212 35.92 8.68 1.65
C GLU A 212 35.44 9.63 0.54
N THR A 213 34.89 9.06 -0.53
CA THR A 213 34.31 9.82 -1.65
C THR A 213 32.81 9.98 -1.38
N TRP A 214 32.22 11.17 -1.56
CA TRP A 214 30.77 11.38 -1.39
C TRP A 214 30.20 12.07 -2.63
N PHE A 215 28.95 11.75 -2.98
CA PHE A 215 28.25 12.37 -4.11
C PHE A 215 27.08 13.22 -3.60
N GLU A 216 27.14 14.54 -3.80
CA GLU A 216 26.06 15.45 -3.38
C GLU A 216 24.80 15.20 -4.22
N VAL A 217 23.67 14.91 -3.55
CA VAL A 217 22.37 14.60 -4.18
C VAL A 217 21.27 15.61 -3.85
N GLY A 218 21.49 16.49 -2.86
CA GLY A 218 20.50 17.50 -2.49
C GLY A 218 21.08 18.65 -1.67
N ARG A 219 20.40 19.80 -1.70
CA ARG A 219 20.72 21.00 -0.90
C ARG A 219 19.56 21.53 -0.06
N SER A 220 18.42 20.83 -0.11
CA SER A 220 17.26 21.14 0.70
C SER A 220 17.42 20.58 2.11
N LYS A 221 16.66 21.12 3.07
CA LYS A 221 16.56 20.52 4.41
C LYS A 221 16.08 19.08 4.33
N THR A 222 15.13 18.81 3.45
CA THR A 222 14.56 17.49 3.21
C THR A 222 15.17 16.80 1.99
N TYR A 223 15.03 15.48 1.93
CA TYR A 223 15.41 14.68 0.76
C TYR A 223 14.50 13.46 0.61
N THR A 224 14.01 13.20 -0.60
CA THR A 224 13.22 12.02 -0.91
C THR A 224 14.08 11.03 -1.70
N PRO A 225 14.44 9.87 -1.13
CA PRO A 225 15.24 8.88 -1.82
C PRO A 225 14.51 8.35 -3.07
N SER A 226 15.27 8.20 -4.14
CA SER A 226 14.88 7.64 -5.42
C SER A 226 15.26 6.16 -5.54
N ALA A 227 14.84 5.51 -6.62
CA ALA A 227 15.24 4.13 -6.89
C ALA A 227 16.76 3.99 -7.10
N ASP A 228 17.44 5.03 -7.56
CA ASP A 228 18.89 5.03 -7.77
C ASP A 228 19.68 5.08 -6.45
N ASP A 229 19.04 5.51 -5.37
CA ASP A 229 19.63 5.56 -4.04
C ASP A 229 19.60 4.18 -3.33
N ILE A 230 18.87 3.19 -3.86
CA ILE A 230 18.71 1.87 -3.21
C ILE A 230 20.07 1.22 -2.93
N GLY A 231 20.23 0.76 -1.68
CA GLY A 231 21.44 0.12 -1.20
C GLY A 231 22.55 1.08 -0.76
N HIS A 232 22.40 2.39 -1.01
CA HIS A 232 23.32 3.41 -0.56
C HIS A 232 22.98 3.94 0.83
N VAL A 233 24.00 4.36 1.59
CA VAL A 233 23.79 5.17 2.79
C VAL A 233 23.67 6.63 2.35
N LEU A 234 22.79 7.38 3.00
CA LEU A 234 22.66 8.81 2.82
C LEU A 234 23.34 9.52 4.00
N LYS A 235 24.05 10.61 3.69
CA LYS A 235 24.63 11.52 4.67
C LYS A 235 23.92 12.85 4.60
N PHE A 236 23.33 13.27 5.70
CA PHE A 236 22.83 14.64 5.88
C PHE A 236 23.91 15.50 6.52
N GLU A 237 24.05 16.74 6.08
CA GLU A 237 24.95 17.74 6.63
C GLU A 237 24.21 19.07 6.80
N CYS A 238 24.33 19.66 7.98
CA CYS A 238 23.77 20.96 8.34
C CYS A 238 24.85 21.84 8.95
N VAL A 239 24.98 23.07 8.44
CA VAL A 239 25.97 24.02 8.93
C VAL A 239 25.41 25.44 8.96
N VAL A 240 25.80 26.21 9.97
CA VAL A 240 25.51 27.65 10.04
C VAL A 240 26.48 28.37 9.11
N VAL A 241 26.00 29.34 8.36
CA VAL A 241 26.78 30.08 7.38
C VAL A 241 26.59 31.57 7.63
N ASP A 242 27.69 32.31 7.57
CA ASP A 242 27.67 33.77 7.61
C ASP A 242 27.16 34.32 6.26
N ALA A 243 26.16 35.18 6.32
CA ALA A 243 25.43 35.66 5.15
C ALA A 243 26.29 36.53 4.22
N GLU A 244 27.30 37.20 4.77
CA GLU A 244 28.16 38.14 4.05
C GLU A 244 29.35 37.42 3.41
N THR A 245 30.10 36.65 4.19
CA THR A 245 31.28 35.90 3.74
C THR A 245 30.94 34.60 3.01
N LYS A 246 29.70 34.09 3.18
CA LYS A 246 29.23 32.78 2.68
C LYS A 246 30.00 31.58 3.22
N LEU A 247 30.84 31.80 4.24
CA LEU A 247 31.67 30.78 4.86
C LEU A 247 30.93 30.08 6.02
N PRO A 248 31.20 28.78 6.23
CA PRO A 248 30.68 28.06 7.39
C PRO A 248 31.17 28.67 8.70
N VAL A 249 30.28 28.72 9.69
CA VAL A 249 30.55 29.24 11.03
C VAL A 249 30.36 28.12 12.04
N GLY A 250 31.47 27.62 12.58
CA GLY A 250 31.49 26.50 13.51
C GLY A 250 31.50 25.12 12.83
N HIS A 251 31.14 24.09 13.60
CA HIS A 251 31.20 22.70 13.15
C HIS A 251 29.98 22.32 12.32
N SER A 252 30.20 21.53 11.27
CA SER A 252 29.11 20.89 10.52
C SER A 252 28.52 19.75 11.34
N ASN A 253 27.19 19.69 11.43
CA ASN A 253 26.47 18.59 12.06
C ASN A 253 26.08 17.60 10.98
N THR A 254 26.49 16.34 11.13
CA THR A 254 26.25 15.30 10.12
C THR A 254 25.50 14.11 10.70
N LEU A 255 24.62 13.51 9.89
CA LEU A 255 23.94 12.25 10.20
C LEU A 255 24.14 11.26 9.05
N LEU A 256 24.22 9.98 9.39
CA LEU A 256 24.21 8.89 8.42
C LEU A 256 22.93 8.08 8.59
N THR A 257 22.35 7.65 7.48
CA THR A 257 21.23 6.72 7.47
C THR A 257 21.71 5.27 7.43
N SER A 258 20.79 4.33 7.59
CA SER A 258 20.92 2.97 7.06
C SER A 258 20.90 3.01 5.52
N ARG A 259 21.09 1.85 4.89
CA ARG A 259 20.95 1.73 3.44
C ARG A 259 19.51 2.01 3.01
N VAL A 260 19.34 2.76 1.93
CA VAL A 260 18.02 2.99 1.31
C VAL A 260 17.45 1.65 0.85
N ILE A 261 16.19 1.40 1.20
CA ILE A 261 15.47 0.20 0.78
C ILE A 261 14.29 0.58 -0.13
N PRO A 262 13.90 -0.30 -1.07
CA PRO A 262 12.70 -0.09 -1.86
C PRO A 262 11.48 0.02 -0.95
N ALA A 263 10.49 0.82 -1.37
CA ALA A 263 9.19 0.85 -0.70
C ALA A 263 8.58 -0.56 -0.69
N PRO A 264 8.27 -1.13 0.48
CA PRO A 264 7.52 -2.37 0.56
C PRO A 264 6.24 -2.28 -0.27
N SER A 265 5.95 -3.31 -1.05
CA SER A 265 4.73 -3.39 -1.84
C SER A 265 4.08 -4.75 -1.62
N PRO A 266 2.77 -4.80 -1.37
CA PRO A 266 2.09 -6.05 -1.15
C PRO A 266 2.10 -6.86 -2.46
N THR A 267 1.99 -8.18 -2.33
CA THR A 267 1.82 -9.03 -3.50
C THR A 267 0.52 -8.62 -4.23
N PRO A 268 0.55 -8.38 -5.56
CA PRO A 268 -0.63 -7.98 -6.30
C PRO A 268 -1.76 -9.02 -6.15
N ARG A 269 -2.95 -8.53 -5.78
CA ARG A 269 -4.16 -9.36 -5.69
C ARG A 269 -4.77 -9.63 -7.06
N ARG A 270 -5.31 -10.83 -7.26
CA ARG A 270 -5.90 -11.29 -8.52
C ARG A 270 -7.42 -11.28 -8.49
N LEU A 271 -8.03 -10.98 -9.65
CA LEU A 271 -9.46 -11.20 -9.89
C LEU A 271 -9.72 -12.71 -10.08
N ILE A 272 -10.64 -13.25 -9.30
CA ILE A 272 -11.07 -14.64 -9.32
C ILE A 272 -12.45 -14.70 -9.98
N SER A 273 -12.58 -15.48 -11.05
CA SER A 273 -13.87 -15.70 -11.71
C SER A 273 -14.84 -16.43 -10.77
N VAL A 274 -16.08 -15.96 -10.74
CA VAL A 274 -17.20 -16.57 -9.99
C VAL A 274 -18.38 -16.95 -10.88
N SER A 275 -18.28 -16.67 -12.19
CA SER A 275 -19.27 -17.13 -13.16
C SER A 275 -18.94 -18.56 -13.61
N GLY A 276 -19.90 -19.49 -13.44
CA GLY A 276 -19.75 -20.92 -13.76
C GLY A 276 -19.68 -21.28 -15.25
N LEU A 277 -19.33 -20.33 -16.13
CA LEU A 277 -18.94 -20.63 -17.50
C LEU A 277 -17.42 -20.56 -17.60
N ASP A 278 -16.79 -21.71 -17.84
CA ASP A 278 -15.43 -21.80 -18.38
C ASP A 278 -15.41 -21.16 -19.79
N ALA A 279 -15.43 -19.84 -19.85
CA ALA A 279 -15.32 -19.11 -21.10
C ALA A 279 -13.84 -18.83 -21.38
N MET A 280 -13.25 -19.68 -22.22
CA MET A 280 -12.07 -19.35 -23.02
C MET A 280 -12.36 -18.09 -23.84
N ALA A 281 -12.18 -16.89 -23.26
CA ALA A 281 -12.24 -15.65 -24.03
C ALA A 281 -10.85 -15.29 -24.54
N PRO A 282 -10.75 -14.66 -25.73
CA PRO A 282 -9.47 -14.21 -26.28
C PRO A 282 -8.81 -13.20 -25.33
N LEU A 283 -7.51 -13.40 -25.12
CA LEU A 283 -6.65 -12.42 -24.46
C LEU A 283 -6.47 -11.22 -25.39
N ASP A 284 -6.80 -10.02 -24.92
CA ASP A 284 -6.40 -8.79 -25.60
C ASP A 284 -4.89 -8.52 -25.43
N SER A 285 -4.34 -7.52 -26.13
CA SER A 285 -2.90 -7.20 -26.13
C SER A 285 -2.32 -6.85 -24.75
N ASP A 286 -3.20 -6.66 -23.76
CA ASP A 286 -2.90 -6.33 -22.36
C ASP A 286 -3.12 -7.52 -21.40
N GLY A 287 -3.44 -8.72 -21.91
CA GLY A 287 -3.55 -9.95 -21.12
C GLY A 287 -4.86 -10.14 -20.36
N ARG A 288 -5.96 -9.50 -20.77
CA ARG A 288 -7.32 -9.70 -20.19
C ARG A 288 -8.18 -10.59 -21.08
N ILE A 289 -9.06 -11.34 -20.44
CA ILE A 289 -10.27 -11.92 -21.04
C ILE A 289 -11.15 -10.73 -21.48
N SER A 290 -11.08 -10.32 -22.76
CA SER A 290 -11.95 -9.27 -23.29
C SER A 290 -13.37 -9.81 -23.43
N SER A 291 -14.11 -9.86 -22.33
CA SER A 291 -15.55 -10.08 -22.39
C SER A 291 -16.22 -8.75 -22.77
N THR A 292 -16.71 -8.67 -23.99
CA THR A 292 -17.46 -7.51 -24.46
C THR A 292 -18.61 -7.22 -23.48
N GLY A 293 -18.57 -6.04 -22.88
CA GLY A 293 -19.66 -5.51 -22.04
C GLY A 293 -19.61 -5.77 -20.54
N THR A 294 -18.45 -6.15 -19.97
CA THR A 294 -18.24 -6.07 -18.51
C THR A 294 -17.67 -4.73 -18.10
N PHE A 295 -17.72 -4.42 -16.80
CA PHE A 295 -17.05 -3.29 -16.17
C PHE A 295 -16.68 -3.59 -14.73
N THR A 296 -15.70 -2.88 -14.17
CA THR A 296 -15.20 -3.12 -12.80
C THR A 296 -15.47 -1.99 -11.83
N VAL A 297 -15.69 -2.31 -10.56
CA VAL A 297 -16.02 -1.38 -9.48
C VAL A 297 -15.16 -1.68 -8.27
N LEU A 298 -14.34 -0.71 -7.85
CA LEU A 298 -13.54 -0.73 -6.62
C LEU A 298 -14.28 0.01 -5.50
N SER A 299 -14.32 -0.55 -4.30
CA SER A 299 -14.72 0.14 -3.06
C SER A 299 -13.59 0.05 -2.05
N TYR A 300 -13.16 1.18 -1.49
CA TYR A 300 -12.03 1.20 -0.58
C TYR A 300 -12.04 2.37 0.41
N ASN A 301 -12.09 2.05 1.71
CA ASN A 301 -11.78 3.01 2.76
C ASN A 301 -10.25 3.17 2.83
N ILE A 302 -9.74 4.38 2.56
CA ILE A 302 -8.30 4.62 2.39
C ILE A 302 -7.60 5.11 3.67
N LEU A 303 -8.31 5.13 4.81
CA LEU A 303 -7.84 5.65 6.10
C LEU A 303 -7.39 7.11 6.02
N SER A 304 -8.22 8.02 6.51
CA SER A 304 -7.92 9.45 6.54
C SER A 304 -6.66 9.74 7.37
N ASP A 305 -5.84 10.72 6.97
CA ASP A 305 -4.62 11.02 7.71
C ASP A 305 -4.87 11.56 9.12
N VAL A 306 -5.99 12.25 9.34
CA VAL A 306 -6.39 12.66 10.70
C VAL A 306 -6.66 11.47 11.62
N TYR A 307 -6.93 10.28 11.08
CA TYR A 307 -7.19 9.08 11.86
C TYR A 307 -5.97 8.15 11.93
N ALA A 308 -5.02 8.25 11.00
CA ALA A 308 -3.78 7.46 10.94
C ALA A 308 -2.74 7.84 12.03
N THR A 309 -3.15 7.85 13.29
CA THR A 309 -2.33 8.28 14.42
C THR A 309 -1.53 7.13 15.04
N ASN A 310 -0.37 7.46 15.63
CA ASN A 310 0.42 6.47 16.38
C ASN A 310 -0.30 5.94 17.63
N ASP A 311 -1.28 6.67 18.17
CA ASP A 311 -2.05 6.22 19.33
C ASP A 311 -2.96 5.03 18.97
N THR A 312 -3.62 5.11 17.80
CA THR A 312 -4.47 4.04 17.27
C THR A 312 -3.65 2.91 16.64
N TYR A 313 -2.59 3.27 15.92
CA TYR A 313 -1.83 2.35 15.07
C TYR A 313 -0.38 2.17 15.53
N GLY A 314 -0.09 2.20 16.83
CA GLY A 314 1.27 2.15 17.37
C GLY A 314 2.09 0.88 17.07
N TYR A 315 1.51 -0.11 16.40
CA TYR A 315 2.23 -1.26 15.81
C TYR A 315 2.82 -0.94 14.44
N CYS A 316 2.22 -0.02 13.68
CA CYS A 316 2.70 0.36 12.37
C CYS A 316 3.81 1.43 12.53
N PRO A 317 4.97 1.27 11.88
CA PRO A 317 6.02 2.28 11.95
C PRO A 317 5.51 3.66 11.49
N SER A 318 5.92 4.72 12.19
CA SER A 318 5.46 6.09 11.91
C SER A 318 5.70 6.55 10.48
N TRP A 319 6.79 6.11 9.85
CA TRP A 319 7.08 6.38 8.44
C TRP A 319 6.06 5.71 7.51
N ALA A 320 5.58 4.52 7.85
CA ALA A 320 4.57 3.79 7.08
C ALA A 320 3.15 4.32 7.30
N LEU A 321 2.90 4.92 8.47
CA LEU A 321 1.66 5.66 8.75
C LEU A 321 1.61 7.03 8.07
N SER A 322 2.77 7.64 7.79
CA SER A 322 2.84 8.99 7.25
C SER A 322 2.10 9.12 5.90
N TRP A 323 1.34 10.20 5.73
CA TRP A 323 0.62 10.46 4.50
C TRP A 323 1.49 10.43 3.23
N PRO A 324 2.70 11.03 3.19
CA PRO A 324 3.54 11.02 1.99
C PRO A 324 3.86 9.60 1.50
N TYR A 325 4.03 8.64 2.42
CA TYR A 325 4.22 7.24 2.08
C TYR A 325 2.90 6.59 1.64
N ARG A 326 1.87 6.68 2.48
CA ARG A 326 0.58 6.01 2.25
C ARG A 326 -0.03 6.44 0.92
N ARG A 327 -0.04 7.74 0.60
CA ARG A 327 -0.65 8.26 -0.63
C ARG A 327 -0.05 7.65 -1.89
N GLN A 328 1.27 7.42 -1.91
CA GLN A 328 1.95 6.86 -3.08
C GLN A 328 1.62 5.38 -3.26
N ASN A 329 1.52 4.64 -2.16
CA ASN A 329 1.13 3.23 -2.17
C ASN A 329 -0.35 3.04 -2.51
N LEU A 330 -1.24 3.84 -1.91
CA LEU A 330 -2.67 3.87 -2.22
C LEU A 330 -2.88 4.17 -3.71
N LEU A 331 -2.21 5.19 -4.26
CA LEU A 331 -2.29 5.50 -5.69
C LEU A 331 -1.83 4.33 -6.55
N ARG A 332 -0.69 3.71 -6.21
CA ARG A 332 -0.15 2.54 -6.94
C ARG A 332 -1.12 1.37 -6.91
N GLU A 333 -1.73 1.09 -5.77
CA GLU A 333 -2.73 0.03 -5.61
C GLU A 333 -3.99 0.32 -6.45
N ILE A 334 -4.58 1.51 -6.30
CA ILE A 334 -5.80 1.94 -7.02
C ILE A 334 -5.59 1.90 -8.54
N VAL A 335 -4.47 2.47 -9.02
CA VAL A 335 -4.11 2.46 -10.45
C VAL A 335 -3.81 1.05 -10.94
N GLY A 336 -3.16 0.23 -10.09
CA GLY A 336 -2.84 -1.16 -10.39
C GLY A 336 -4.07 -2.01 -10.68
N TYR A 337 -5.18 -1.77 -9.97
CA TYR A 337 -6.44 -2.47 -10.24
C TYR A 337 -7.11 -2.07 -11.56
N ARG A 338 -6.80 -0.88 -12.11
CA ARG A 338 -7.37 -0.37 -13.37
C ARG A 338 -8.91 -0.49 -13.40
N ALA A 339 -9.57 -0.20 -12.28
CA ALA A 339 -11.02 -0.35 -12.14
C ALA A 339 -11.75 0.70 -13.01
N ASP A 340 -12.89 0.37 -13.61
CA ASP A 340 -13.62 1.37 -14.40
C ASP A 340 -14.29 2.44 -13.53
N ILE A 341 -14.72 2.05 -12.32
CA ILE A 341 -15.33 2.91 -11.31
C ILE A 341 -14.62 2.67 -9.97
N VAL A 342 -14.29 3.74 -9.25
CA VAL A 342 -13.62 3.69 -7.95
C VAL A 342 -14.39 4.51 -6.92
N CYS A 343 -14.85 3.86 -5.87
CA CYS A 343 -15.54 4.44 -4.73
C CYS A 343 -14.60 4.47 -3.51
N LEU A 344 -14.11 5.64 -3.14
CA LEU A 344 -13.25 5.81 -1.96
C LEU A 344 -14.02 6.44 -0.80
N GLN A 345 -13.75 5.95 0.41
CA GLN A 345 -14.19 6.54 1.68
C GLN A 345 -12.99 7.13 2.43
N GLU A 346 -13.23 8.01 3.39
CA GLU A 346 -12.19 8.67 4.19
C GLU A 346 -11.19 9.52 3.39
N VAL A 347 -11.64 10.12 2.29
CA VAL A 347 -10.82 11.01 1.48
C VAL A 347 -10.88 12.44 2.04
N GLN A 348 -9.77 12.93 2.61
CA GLN A 348 -9.66 14.33 3.04
C GLN A 348 -9.75 15.31 1.86
N SER A 349 -10.32 16.49 2.10
CA SER A 349 -10.59 17.45 1.03
C SER A 349 -9.32 17.98 0.35
N ASP A 350 -8.29 18.32 1.12
CA ASP A 350 -6.97 18.69 0.59
C ASP A 350 -6.34 17.54 -0.21
N HIS A 351 -6.40 16.31 0.29
CA HIS A 351 -5.85 15.14 -0.39
C HIS A 351 -6.61 14.80 -1.68
N TYR A 352 -7.91 15.07 -1.73
CA TYR A 352 -8.69 14.97 -2.95
C TYR A 352 -8.22 15.99 -4.00
N GLU A 353 -8.16 17.27 -3.62
CA GLU A 353 -7.88 18.39 -4.53
C GLU A 353 -6.43 18.38 -5.02
N GLU A 354 -5.48 18.14 -4.13
CA GLU A 354 -4.04 18.28 -4.41
C GLU A 354 -3.40 17.00 -4.94
N PHE A 355 -3.99 15.83 -4.66
CA PHE A 355 -3.36 14.53 -4.98
C PHE A 355 -4.27 13.59 -5.78
N PHE A 356 -5.36 13.07 -5.22
CA PHE A 356 -6.11 12.00 -5.89
C PHE A 356 -6.78 12.45 -7.19
N ALA A 357 -7.42 13.62 -7.21
CA ALA A 357 -8.05 14.13 -8.42
C ALA A 357 -7.04 14.38 -9.56
N PRO A 358 -5.94 15.13 -9.37
CA PRO A 358 -4.96 15.35 -10.43
C PRO A 358 -4.19 14.07 -10.82
N GLU A 359 -3.86 13.17 -9.88
CA GLU A 359 -3.14 11.94 -10.22
C GLU A 359 -4.04 10.96 -11.00
N LEU A 360 -5.28 10.73 -10.57
CA LEU A 360 -6.20 9.84 -11.30
C LEU A 360 -6.68 10.46 -12.62
N ASP A 361 -6.69 11.79 -12.75
CA ASP A 361 -6.94 12.46 -14.03
C ASP A 361 -5.92 12.05 -15.11
N LYS A 362 -4.63 11.97 -14.75
CA LYS A 362 -3.55 11.47 -15.63
C LYS A 362 -3.80 10.03 -16.11
N HIS A 363 -4.54 9.24 -15.33
CA HIS A 363 -4.95 7.87 -15.66
C HIS A 363 -6.33 7.79 -16.34
N GLY A 364 -6.90 8.92 -16.78
CA GLY A 364 -8.13 8.97 -17.56
C GLY A 364 -9.42 8.97 -16.73
N TYR A 365 -9.34 9.16 -15.42
CA TYR A 365 -10.52 9.21 -14.55
C TYR A 365 -11.09 10.61 -14.42
N GLN A 366 -12.41 10.72 -14.48
CA GLN A 366 -13.15 11.87 -13.97
C GLN A 366 -13.54 11.59 -12.51
N ALA A 367 -13.53 12.64 -11.69
CA ALA A 367 -13.77 12.53 -10.25
C ALA A 367 -14.99 13.36 -9.81
N LEU A 368 -15.73 12.85 -8.83
CA LEU A 368 -16.75 13.58 -8.08
C LEU A 368 -16.52 13.34 -6.59
N TYR A 369 -16.65 14.39 -5.78
CA TYR A 369 -16.39 14.31 -4.35
C TYR A 369 -17.52 14.93 -3.53
N LYS A 370 -17.74 14.39 -2.34
CA LYS A 370 -18.60 14.97 -1.30
C LYS A 370 -17.90 14.84 0.05
N ARG A 371 -17.49 16.00 0.59
CA ARG A 371 -16.99 16.16 1.96
C ARG A 371 -18.12 15.96 2.99
N LYS A 372 -17.78 15.48 4.18
CA LYS A 372 -18.66 15.52 5.35
C LYS A 372 -18.99 16.97 5.78
N THR A 373 -20.06 17.14 6.55
CA THR A 373 -20.64 18.46 6.88
C THR A 373 -19.91 19.22 7.98
N ASN A 374 -19.08 18.55 8.79
CA ASN A 374 -18.25 19.14 9.85
C ASN A 374 -19.02 19.96 10.89
N GLU A 375 -20.21 19.49 11.27
CA GLU A 375 -21.04 20.10 12.32
C GLU A 375 -20.70 19.54 13.71
N VAL A 376 -20.03 18.38 13.78
CA VAL A 376 -19.67 17.70 15.04
C VAL A 376 -18.23 18.00 15.48
N TYR A 377 -17.30 18.18 14.55
CA TYR A 377 -15.88 18.42 14.85
C TYR A 377 -15.43 19.83 14.43
N ASN A 378 -14.94 20.64 15.38
CA ASN A 378 -14.31 21.94 15.10
C ASN A 378 -12.83 21.75 14.71
N VAL A 379 -12.55 21.08 13.58
CA VAL A 379 -11.20 21.00 13.01
C VAL A 379 -11.19 21.71 11.66
N ASN A 380 -10.02 22.22 11.27
CA ASN A 380 -9.73 22.92 10.02
C ASN A 380 -10.52 22.34 8.83
N THR A 381 -11.24 23.18 8.10
CA THR A 381 -12.15 22.76 7.02
C THR A 381 -11.49 22.02 5.87
N HIS A 382 -10.16 22.08 5.78
CA HIS A 382 -9.37 21.44 4.73
C HIS A 382 -9.04 19.97 5.02
N THR A 383 -9.12 19.52 6.27
CA THR A 383 -8.73 18.14 6.67
C THR A 383 -9.94 17.23 6.90
N ILE A 384 -11.16 17.70 6.61
CA ILE A 384 -12.39 16.91 6.76
C ILE A 384 -12.43 15.86 5.66
N ASP A 385 -12.73 14.62 6.03
CA ASP A 385 -12.86 13.52 5.09
C ASP A 385 -14.24 13.45 4.41
N GLY A 386 -14.35 12.58 3.41
CA GLY A 386 -15.55 12.45 2.60
C GLY A 386 -15.49 11.23 1.68
N CYS A 387 -16.46 11.16 0.77
CA CYS A 387 -16.57 10.11 -0.23
C CYS A 387 -16.21 10.66 -1.62
N ALA A 388 -15.35 9.95 -2.34
CA ALA A 388 -14.98 10.26 -3.73
C ALA A 388 -15.41 9.12 -4.66
N THR A 389 -15.94 9.46 -5.83
CA THR A 389 -16.26 8.51 -6.90
C THR A 389 -15.50 8.91 -8.16
N PHE A 390 -14.61 8.05 -8.62
CA PHE A 390 -13.87 8.21 -9.87
C PHE A 390 -14.41 7.24 -10.92
N PHE A 391 -14.41 7.63 -12.19
CA PHE A 391 -14.81 6.76 -13.28
C PHE A 391 -14.06 7.09 -14.56
N ARG A 392 -13.74 6.07 -15.34
CA ARG A 392 -13.00 6.20 -16.61
C ARG A 392 -13.80 6.97 -17.67
N ARG A 393 -13.24 8.07 -18.18
CA ARG A 393 -13.92 8.95 -19.16
C ARG A 393 -14.22 8.27 -20.49
N ASP A 394 -13.40 7.31 -20.89
CA ASP A 394 -13.58 6.53 -22.11
C ASP A 394 -14.68 5.47 -21.97
N ARG A 395 -15.03 5.10 -20.74
CA ARG A 395 -15.99 4.03 -20.42
C ARG A 395 -17.33 4.56 -19.92
N PHE A 396 -17.33 5.70 -19.25
CA PHE A 396 -18.51 6.31 -18.64
C PHE A 396 -18.55 7.82 -18.85
N SER A 397 -19.76 8.38 -18.88
CA SER A 397 -20.01 9.82 -18.73
C SER A 397 -20.93 10.10 -17.56
N HIS A 398 -20.66 11.19 -16.84
CA HIS A 398 -21.54 11.68 -15.79
C HIS A 398 -22.88 12.15 -16.36
N VAL A 399 -23.98 11.75 -15.71
CA VAL A 399 -25.33 12.21 -16.03
C VAL A 399 -25.91 13.04 -14.91
N LYS A 400 -25.84 12.52 -13.68
CA LYS A 400 -26.43 13.20 -12.51
C LYS A 400 -25.68 12.88 -11.23
N LYS A 401 -25.59 13.86 -10.34
CA LYS A 401 -25.02 13.73 -8.99
C LYS A 401 -26.14 14.00 -7.98
N TYR A 402 -26.23 13.18 -6.95
CA TYR A 402 -27.04 13.43 -5.76
C TYR A 402 -26.15 13.31 -4.53
N GLU A 403 -26.33 14.25 -3.60
CA GLU A 403 -25.59 14.28 -2.35
C GLU A 403 -26.59 14.10 -1.22
N VAL A 404 -26.39 13.08 -0.40
CA VAL A 404 -27.17 12.83 0.80
C VAL A 404 -26.36 13.33 1.99
N GLU A 405 -26.92 14.30 2.72
CA GLU A 405 -26.39 14.76 3.99
C GLU A 405 -27.32 14.26 5.10
N PHE A 406 -26.85 13.28 5.89
CA PHE A 406 -27.70 12.68 6.92
C PHE A 406 -28.07 13.68 8.03
N ASN A 407 -27.25 14.70 8.26
CA ASN A 407 -27.59 15.79 9.20
C ASN A 407 -28.83 16.58 8.76
N LYS A 408 -28.95 16.93 7.47
CA LYS A 408 -30.15 17.59 6.93
C LYS A 408 -31.39 16.70 7.04
N ALA A 409 -31.22 15.39 6.81
CA ALA A 409 -32.28 14.41 7.02
C ALA A 409 -32.68 14.30 8.50
N ALA A 410 -31.70 14.36 9.42
CA ALA A 410 -31.92 14.31 10.86
C ALA A 410 -32.67 15.54 11.37
N GLN A 411 -32.32 16.72 10.86
CA GLN A 411 -33.05 17.97 11.15
C GLN A 411 -34.51 17.86 10.70
N SER A 412 -34.73 17.42 9.46
CA SER A 412 -36.09 17.23 8.91
C SER A 412 -36.91 16.22 9.71
N LEU A 413 -36.29 15.11 10.13
CA LEU A 413 -36.93 14.09 10.97
C LEU A 413 -37.29 14.66 12.36
N THR A 414 -36.36 15.38 12.97
CA THR A 414 -36.54 15.98 14.29
C THR A 414 -37.67 17.01 14.28
N ASP A 415 -37.73 17.85 13.26
CA ASP A 415 -38.79 18.85 13.11
C ASP A 415 -40.17 18.23 12.87
N ALA A 416 -40.22 17.07 12.20
CA ALA A 416 -41.46 16.37 11.89
C ALA A 416 -41.99 15.48 13.03
N LEU A 417 -41.11 14.78 13.76
CA LEU A 417 -41.51 13.72 14.69
C LEU A 417 -41.18 14.00 16.16
N VAL A 418 -40.21 14.87 16.46
CA VAL A 418 -39.71 15.06 17.83
C VAL A 418 -40.32 16.32 18.47
N PRO A 419 -40.91 16.21 19.69
CA PRO A 419 -41.42 17.36 20.42
C PRO A 419 -40.35 18.44 20.65
N SER A 420 -40.75 19.72 20.64
CA SER A 420 -39.85 20.87 20.77
C SER A 420 -38.86 20.77 21.95
N ALA A 421 -39.33 20.26 23.09
CA ALA A 421 -38.53 20.09 24.30
C ALA A 421 -37.36 19.10 24.16
N GLN A 422 -37.45 18.13 23.25
CA GLN A 422 -36.44 17.07 23.08
C GLN A 422 -35.56 17.27 21.83
N ARG A 423 -35.82 18.29 21.00
CA ARG A 423 -35.11 18.48 19.71
C ARG A 423 -33.59 18.57 19.86
N LYS A 424 -33.10 19.32 20.84
CA LYS A 424 -31.65 19.46 21.07
C LYS A 424 -31.00 18.10 21.39
N THR A 425 -31.63 17.32 22.26
CA THR A 425 -31.15 15.97 22.63
C THR A 425 -31.20 15.01 21.44
N ALA A 426 -32.28 15.07 20.65
CA ALA A 426 -32.42 14.27 19.44
C ALA A 426 -31.34 14.61 18.39
N LEU A 427 -31.11 15.89 18.11
CA LEU A 427 -30.07 16.33 17.17
C LEU A 427 -28.68 15.91 17.62
N ASN A 428 -28.33 16.07 18.91
CA ASN A 428 -27.05 15.59 19.45
C ASN A 428 -26.84 14.07 19.21
N ARG A 429 -27.92 13.29 19.24
CA ARG A 429 -27.86 11.85 18.94
C ARG A 429 -27.74 11.57 17.44
N LEU A 430 -28.50 12.27 16.58
CA LEU A 430 -28.66 11.94 15.15
C LEU A 430 -27.61 12.58 14.23
N VAL A 431 -27.14 13.79 14.55
CA VAL A 431 -26.16 14.53 13.76
C VAL A 431 -24.79 13.87 13.94
N LYS A 432 -24.25 13.32 12.84
CA LYS A 432 -23.02 12.51 12.83
C LYS A 432 -22.10 12.81 11.64
N ASP A 433 -22.44 13.82 10.84
CA ASP A 433 -21.69 14.31 9.67
C ASP A 433 -21.53 13.34 8.50
N ASN A 434 -22.07 12.13 8.60
CA ASN A 434 -22.03 11.15 7.51
C ASN A 434 -22.73 11.69 6.25
N VAL A 435 -22.22 11.24 5.11
CA VAL A 435 -22.71 11.61 3.77
C VAL A 435 -22.75 10.40 2.86
N ALA A 436 -23.60 10.45 1.84
CA ALA A 436 -23.53 9.55 0.69
C ALA A 436 -23.43 10.34 -0.61
N LEU A 437 -22.58 9.89 -1.52
CA LEU A 437 -22.42 10.39 -2.87
C LEU A 437 -23.04 9.40 -3.84
N ILE A 438 -24.09 9.82 -4.55
CA ILE A 438 -24.78 8.99 -5.54
C ILE A 438 -24.55 9.60 -6.92
N VAL A 439 -24.07 8.79 -7.85
CA VAL A 439 -23.72 9.20 -9.21
C VAL A 439 -24.45 8.33 -10.21
N VAL A 440 -25.17 8.95 -11.13
CA VAL A 440 -25.73 8.28 -12.31
C VAL A 440 -24.76 8.47 -13.47
N LEU A 441 -24.28 7.36 -14.00
CA LEU A 441 -23.33 7.27 -15.09
C LEU A 441 -24.01 6.69 -16.33
N GLU A 442 -23.57 7.12 -17.51
CA GLU A 442 -23.93 6.53 -18.79
C GLU A 442 -22.73 5.73 -19.32
N ALA A 443 -22.94 4.44 -19.56
CA ALA A 443 -21.93 3.55 -20.12
C ALA A 443 -21.73 3.82 -21.61
N LYS A 444 -20.46 3.88 -22.03
CA LYS A 444 -20.03 4.11 -23.42
C LYS A 444 -19.60 2.84 -24.14
N PHE A 445 -19.45 1.74 -23.41
CA PHE A 445 -19.14 0.44 -24.00
C PHE A 445 -20.44 -0.26 -24.41
N SER A 446 -20.69 -0.35 -25.72
CA SER A 446 -21.90 -0.97 -26.23
C SER A 446 -21.79 -2.50 -26.18
N ASN A 447 -22.82 -3.15 -25.63
CA ASN A 447 -23.12 -4.57 -25.86
C ASN A 447 -24.25 -4.77 -26.88
N GLN A 448 -24.60 -3.74 -27.66
CA GLN A 448 -25.65 -3.80 -28.66
C GLN A 448 -25.12 -3.28 -30.00
N GLY A 449 -24.60 -4.21 -30.79
CA GLY A 449 -24.67 -4.09 -32.24
C GLY A 449 -26.13 -4.15 -32.69
N ALA A 450 -26.49 -3.27 -33.62
CA ALA A 450 -27.66 -3.31 -34.51
C ALA A 450 -29.10 -3.18 -33.94
N ASP A 451 -29.41 -3.53 -32.69
CA ASP A 451 -30.83 -3.76 -32.32
C ASP A 451 -31.59 -2.61 -31.64
N ASN A 452 -30.94 -1.52 -31.22
CA ASN A 452 -31.62 -0.29 -30.75
C ASN A 452 -30.68 0.93 -30.70
N PRO A 453 -30.44 1.62 -31.83
CA PRO A 453 -29.69 2.87 -31.85
C PRO A 453 -30.48 3.96 -31.09
N GLY A 454 -30.10 4.24 -29.84
CA GLY A 454 -30.65 5.36 -29.06
C GLY A 454 -30.93 5.09 -27.57
N LYS A 455 -30.84 3.85 -27.08
CA LYS A 455 -31.08 3.56 -25.66
C LYS A 455 -29.82 3.77 -24.82
N ARG A 456 -29.82 4.83 -24.00
CA ARG A 456 -28.75 5.13 -23.02
C ARG A 456 -28.66 4.01 -21.99
N GLN A 457 -27.48 3.42 -21.81
CA GLN A 457 -27.23 2.45 -20.75
C GLN A 457 -26.77 3.17 -19.50
N LEU A 458 -27.68 3.35 -18.55
CA LEU A 458 -27.41 4.04 -17.29
C LEU A 458 -27.01 3.06 -16.19
N LEU A 459 -26.23 3.56 -15.22
CA LEU A 459 -25.81 2.86 -14.01
C LEU A 459 -25.83 3.85 -12.85
N CYS A 460 -26.44 3.48 -11.73
CA CYS A 460 -26.44 4.28 -10.49
C CYS A 460 -25.40 3.70 -9.53
N VAL A 461 -24.48 4.53 -9.05
CA VAL A 461 -23.44 4.14 -8.10
C VAL A 461 -23.58 5.00 -6.85
N ALA A 462 -23.87 4.36 -5.72
CA ALA A 462 -23.85 4.99 -4.41
C ALA A 462 -22.55 4.66 -3.70
N ASN A 463 -21.91 5.67 -3.11
CA ASN A 463 -20.74 5.55 -2.26
C ASN A 463 -21.04 6.24 -0.92
N THR A 464 -20.87 5.57 0.21
CA THR A 464 -21.16 6.12 1.54
C THR A 464 -20.12 5.69 2.58
N HIS A 465 -20.01 6.48 3.64
CA HIS A 465 -19.31 6.09 4.87
C HIS A 465 -20.23 6.36 6.06
N ILE A 466 -20.69 5.30 6.74
CA ILE A 466 -21.59 5.37 7.90
C ILE A 466 -20.78 5.24 9.19
N ASN A 467 -19.95 6.25 9.51
CA ASN A 467 -19.20 6.25 10.76
C ASN A 467 -20.08 6.72 11.91
N VAL A 468 -20.57 5.78 12.72
CA VAL A 468 -21.38 6.07 13.90
C VAL A 468 -20.89 5.18 15.04
N HIS A 469 -20.87 5.73 16.25
CA HIS A 469 -20.51 4.95 17.43
C HIS A 469 -21.36 3.67 17.56
N GLN A 470 -20.73 2.56 17.97
CA GLN A 470 -21.36 1.23 18.00
C GLN A 470 -22.64 1.15 18.85
N ASP A 471 -22.76 1.99 19.88
CA ASP A 471 -23.93 2.03 20.77
C ASP A 471 -25.15 2.76 20.16
N LEU A 472 -24.96 3.47 19.04
CA LEU A 472 -26.01 4.22 18.35
C LEU A 472 -26.56 3.42 17.15
N LYS A 473 -26.98 2.18 17.43
CA LYS A 473 -27.47 1.22 16.42
C LYS A 473 -28.71 1.73 15.68
N ASP A 474 -29.58 2.43 16.38
CA ASP A 474 -30.74 3.13 15.83
C ASP A 474 -30.36 4.18 14.78
N VAL A 475 -29.33 4.97 15.07
CA VAL A 475 -28.83 6.00 14.15
C VAL A 475 -28.21 5.37 12.91
N LYS A 476 -27.38 4.32 13.08
CA LYS A 476 -26.82 3.55 11.94
C LYS A 476 -27.91 3.01 11.03
N LEU A 477 -28.88 2.29 11.60
CA LEU A 477 -29.96 1.68 10.85
C LEU A 477 -30.81 2.74 10.12
N TRP A 478 -31.11 3.85 10.79
CA TRP A 478 -31.87 4.94 10.18
C TRP A 478 -31.12 5.61 9.01
N GLN A 479 -29.80 5.81 9.11
CA GLN A 479 -29.01 6.36 8.01
C GLN A 479 -29.00 5.41 6.80
N VAL A 480 -28.80 4.11 7.03
CA VAL A 480 -28.85 3.08 5.97
C VAL A 480 -30.23 3.02 5.33
N LEU A 481 -31.31 3.03 6.11
CA LEU A 481 -32.68 3.08 5.60
C LEU A 481 -32.92 4.34 4.76
N THR A 482 -32.45 5.51 5.23
CA THR A 482 -32.59 6.79 4.53
C THR A 482 -31.90 6.75 3.17
N LEU A 483 -30.69 6.20 3.09
CA LEU A 483 -29.98 5.99 1.82
C LEU A 483 -30.77 5.10 0.88
N LEU A 484 -31.24 3.93 1.35
CA LEU A 484 -31.96 2.95 0.54
C LEU A 484 -33.30 3.51 0.04
N LYS A 485 -34.04 4.26 0.87
CA LYS A 485 -35.25 4.98 0.44
C LYS A 485 -34.96 6.07 -0.60
N GLY A 486 -33.81 6.73 -0.53
CA GLY A 486 -33.34 7.65 -1.56
C GLY A 486 -33.09 6.93 -2.89
N LEU A 487 -32.41 5.79 -2.84
CA LEU A 487 -32.11 4.96 -4.01
C LEU A 487 -33.37 4.36 -4.64
N GLU A 488 -34.35 3.91 -3.85
CA GLU A 488 -35.65 3.45 -4.37
C GLU A 488 -36.35 4.52 -5.21
N LYS A 489 -36.32 5.78 -4.77
CA LYS A 489 -36.93 6.89 -5.52
C LYS A 489 -36.23 7.10 -6.87
N ILE A 490 -34.90 6.95 -6.90
CA ILE A 490 -34.12 7.01 -8.13
C ILE A 490 -34.47 5.83 -9.03
N ALA A 491 -34.53 4.61 -8.49
CA ALA A 491 -34.86 3.38 -9.23
C ALA A 491 -36.25 3.44 -9.85
N ALA A 492 -37.23 4.00 -9.12
CA ALA A 492 -38.59 4.17 -9.59
C ALA A 492 -38.70 5.20 -10.73
N SER A 493 -37.82 6.21 -10.74
CA SER A 493 -37.84 7.27 -11.76
C SER A 493 -37.27 6.83 -13.10
N ALA A 494 -36.33 5.89 -13.08
CA ALA A 494 -35.70 5.32 -14.24
C ALA A 494 -35.18 3.94 -13.82
N ASP A 495 -35.71 2.89 -14.45
CA ASP A 495 -35.29 1.50 -14.29
C ASP A 495 -33.77 1.38 -14.57
N ILE A 496 -32.94 1.64 -13.56
CA ILE A 496 -31.49 1.83 -13.64
C ILE A 496 -30.83 0.81 -12.69
N PRO A 497 -29.91 -0.04 -13.18
CA PRO A 497 -29.11 -0.92 -12.34
C PRO A 497 -28.34 -0.12 -11.27
N MET A 498 -28.24 -0.66 -10.06
CA MET A 498 -27.61 0.03 -8.94
C MET A 498 -26.44 -0.76 -8.35
N LEU A 499 -25.43 -0.01 -7.95
CA LEU A 499 -24.32 -0.43 -7.11
C LEU A 499 -24.34 0.41 -5.84
N VAL A 500 -24.23 -0.25 -4.70
CA VAL A 500 -24.15 0.40 -3.39
C VAL A 500 -22.85 -0.04 -2.73
N CYS A 501 -21.87 0.85 -2.79
CA CYS A 501 -20.53 0.68 -2.27
C CYS A 501 -20.37 1.50 -0.98
N GLY A 502 -19.51 1.05 -0.07
CA GLY A 502 -19.12 1.87 1.06
C GLY A 502 -18.69 1.08 2.27
N ASP A 503 -18.18 1.84 3.25
CA ASP A 503 -17.98 1.41 4.61
C ASP A 503 -19.25 1.71 5.40
N PHE A 504 -19.93 0.65 5.84
CA PHE A 504 -21.17 0.76 6.59
C PHE A 504 -20.96 0.67 8.11
N ASN A 505 -19.73 0.41 8.57
CA ASN A 505 -19.39 0.14 9.98
C ASN A 505 -20.41 -0.80 10.65
N SER A 506 -20.86 -1.80 9.89
CA SER A 506 -21.95 -2.71 10.24
C SER A 506 -21.53 -4.12 9.89
N VAL A 507 -21.37 -4.95 10.92
CA VAL A 507 -20.97 -6.36 10.76
C VAL A 507 -22.10 -7.19 10.15
N PRO A 508 -21.80 -8.30 9.46
CA PRO A 508 -22.80 -9.23 8.96
C PRO A 508 -23.75 -9.70 10.07
N GLY A 509 -25.06 -9.74 9.77
CA GLY A 509 -26.10 -10.11 10.72
C GLY A 509 -26.59 -8.98 11.64
N SER A 510 -25.97 -7.80 11.63
CA SER A 510 -26.53 -6.60 12.28
C SER A 510 -27.83 -6.14 11.60
N ALA A 511 -28.63 -5.30 12.26
CA ALA A 511 -29.86 -4.78 11.63
C ALA A 511 -29.61 -3.98 10.34
N PRO A 512 -28.60 -3.07 10.26
CA PRO A 512 -28.29 -2.37 9.02
C PRO A 512 -27.84 -3.32 7.89
N HIS A 513 -27.03 -4.34 8.21
CA HIS A 513 -26.64 -5.37 7.24
C HIS A 513 -27.84 -6.19 6.76
N SER A 514 -28.71 -6.64 7.67
CA SER A 514 -29.93 -7.37 7.33
C SER A 514 -30.85 -6.55 6.43
N LEU A 515 -30.95 -5.23 6.68
CA LEU A 515 -31.71 -4.34 5.81
C LEU A 515 -31.12 -4.33 4.40
N LEU A 516 -29.78 -4.18 4.24
CA LEU A 516 -29.09 -4.18 2.95
C LEU A 516 -29.20 -5.52 2.20
N ALA A 517 -28.96 -6.63 2.91
CA ALA A 517 -28.83 -7.96 2.32
C ALA A 517 -30.17 -8.69 2.14
N MET A 518 -31.17 -8.41 2.98
CA MET A 518 -32.46 -9.10 2.98
C MET A 518 -33.63 -8.19 2.58
N GLY A 519 -33.40 -6.89 2.42
CA GLY A 519 -34.43 -5.90 2.10
C GLY A 519 -35.37 -5.57 3.27
N LYS A 520 -35.14 -6.14 4.46
CA LYS A 520 -35.95 -5.91 5.66
C LYS A 520 -35.19 -6.24 6.95
N VAL A 521 -35.64 -5.68 8.06
CA VAL A 521 -35.18 -6.06 9.40
C VAL A 521 -36.25 -6.89 10.11
N ASP A 522 -35.85 -7.94 10.81
CA ASP A 522 -36.75 -8.68 11.70
C ASP A 522 -37.28 -7.76 12.82
N GLN A 523 -38.58 -7.79 13.08
CA GLN A 523 -39.21 -6.95 14.10
C GLN A 523 -38.73 -7.29 15.53
N LEU A 524 -38.21 -8.50 15.74
CA LEU A 524 -37.64 -8.99 16.99
C LEU A 524 -36.11 -8.84 17.04
N HIS A 525 -35.49 -8.18 16.07
CA HIS A 525 -34.05 -8.04 16.02
C HIS A 525 -33.51 -7.28 17.25
N PRO A 526 -32.46 -7.77 17.93
CA PRO A 526 -31.97 -7.20 19.19
C PRO A 526 -31.50 -5.74 19.06
N ASP A 527 -30.97 -5.34 17.90
CA ASP A 527 -30.58 -3.95 17.64
C ASP A 527 -31.76 -2.95 17.68
N LEU A 528 -33.01 -3.42 17.61
CA LEU A 528 -34.21 -2.57 17.71
C LEU A 528 -34.62 -2.27 19.16
N LEU A 529 -33.99 -2.91 20.15
CA LEU A 529 -34.32 -2.71 21.57
C LEU A 529 -33.97 -1.29 22.06
N VAL A 530 -32.99 -0.64 21.43
CA VAL A 530 -32.50 0.69 21.82
C VAL A 530 -32.93 1.73 20.78
N ASP A 531 -34.15 2.24 20.92
CA ASP A 531 -34.71 3.34 20.10
C ASP A 531 -35.34 4.41 20.99
N PRO A 532 -34.53 5.22 21.71
CA PRO A 532 -35.04 6.19 22.68
C PRO A 532 -35.84 7.33 22.03
N LEU A 533 -35.68 7.56 20.72
CA LEU A 533 -36.37 8.60 19.97
C LEU A 533 -37.60 8.08 19.21
N GLY A 534 -37.82 6.76 19.19
CA GLY A 534 -38.92 6.13 18.44
C GLY A 534 -38.77 6.27 16.92
N ILE A 535 -37.56 6.51 16.40
CA ILE A 535 -37.31 6.84 14.99
C ILE A 535 -37.38 5.62 14.07
N LEU A 536 -37.33 4.41 14.63
CA LEU A 536 -37.40 3.17 13.88
C LEU A 536 -38.84 2.63 13.77
N ARG A 537 -39.81 3.29 14.41
CA ARG A 537 -41.19 2.84 14.46
C ARG A 537 -42.07 3.40 13.32
N PRO A 538 -43.07 2.63 12.86
CA PRO A 538 -43.29 1.22 13.15
C PRO A 538 -42.22 0.32 12.48
N HIS A 539 -41.78 -0.75 13.15
CA HIS A 539 -40.74 -1.65 12.63
C HIS A 539 -41.12 -2.28 11.27
N SER A 540 -42.42 -2.35 10.94
CA SER A 540 -42.92 -2.79 9.64
C SER A 540 -42.47 -1.92 8.46
N LYS A 541 -41.99 -0.70 8.71
CA LYS A 541 -41.46 0.21 7.68
C LYS A 541 -39.94 0.08 7.47
N LEU A 542 -39.25 -0.77 8.23
CA LEU A 542 -37.82 -1.03 8.09
C LEU A 542 -37.57 -2.01 6.94
N THR A 543 -37.91 -1.60 5.71
CA THR A 543 -37.83 -2.43 4.51
C THR A 543 -37.57 -1.60 3.24
N HIS A 544 -36.97 -2.22 2.22
CA HIS A 544 -36.85 -1.70 0.86
C HIS A 544 -37.07 -2.80 -0.20
N GLN A 545 -37.32 -2.38 -1.44
CA GLN A 545 -37.69 -3.21 -2.59
C GLN A 545 -36.55 -3.37 -3.60
N LEU A 546 -35.40 -2.71 -3.41
CA LEU A 546 -34.23 -2.92 -4.25
C LEU A 546 -33.76 -4.38 -4.15
N PRO A 547 -33.58 -5.11 -5.27
CA PRO A 547 -33.15 -6.51 -5.28
C PRO A 547 -31.62 -6.63 -5.08
N LEU A 548 -31.13 -6.11 -3.95
CA LEU A 548 -29.71 -6.04 -3.65
C LEU A 548 -29.15 -7.41 -3.23
N VAL A 549 -27.94 -7.71 -3.70
CA VAL A 549 -27.14 -8.86 -3.29
C VAL A 549 -25.70 -8.41 -3.05
N SER A 550 -25.07 -8.88 -1.98
CA SER A 550 -23.63 -8.66 -1.73
C SER A 550 -22.82 -9.36 -2.81
N ALA A 551 -21.95 -8.63 -3.51
CA ALA A 551 -21.11 -9.18 -4.57
C ALA A 551 -20.24 -10.33 -4.06
N TYR A 552 -19.61 -10.15 -2.89
CA TYR A 552 -18.70 -11.11 -2.29
C TYR A 552 -19.37 -12.37 -1.78
N SER A 553 -20.69 -12.35 -1.52
CA SER A 553 -21.45 -13.56 -1.21
C SER A 553 -21.42 -14.62 -2.31
N SER A 554 -21.01 -14.25 -3.52
CA SER A 554 -20.79 -15.18 -4.63
C SER A 554 -19.70 -16.21 -4.31
N PHE A 555 -18.63 -15.86 -3.58
CA PHE A 555 -17.58 -16.82 -3.21
C PHE A 555 -18.10 -17.98 -2.35
N ALA A 556 -19.17 -17.77 -1.57
CA ALA A 556 -19.80 -18.84 -0.80
C ALA A 556 -20.69 -19.76 -1.64
N ARG A 557 -21.16 -19.31 -2.81
CA ARG A 557 -22.13 -19.99 -3.68
C ARG A 557 -21.50 -20.76 -4.84
N VAL A 558 -20.26 -20.45 -5.23
CA VAL A 558 -19.57 -21.06 -6.37
C VAL A 558 -19.17 -22.52 -6.07
N GLY A 559 -19.36 -23.41 -7.06
CA GLY A 559 -19.00 -24.83 -6.99
C GLY A 559 -17.49 -25.10 -7.02
N VAL A 560 -17.10 -26.36 -6.77
CA VAL A 560 -15.71 -26.80 -6.54
C VAL A 560 -14.78 -26.46 -7.70
N GLY A 561 -13.80 -25.59 -7.43
CA GLY A 561 -12.68 -25.25 -8.30
C GLY A 561 -11.51 -24.79 -7.43
N LEU A 562 -10.28 -25.15 -7.80
CA LEU A 562 -9.09 -24.99 -6.91
C LEU A 562 -8.88 -23.57 -6.37
N GLY A 563 -9.22 -22.52 -7.14
CA GLY A 563 -9.16 -21.13 -6.69
C GLY A 563 -10.35 -20.70 -5.80
N SER A 564 -11.53 -21.26 -6.04
CA SER A 564 -12.76 -20.99 -5.29
C SER A 564 -12.72 -21.58 -3.89
N ASP A 565 -12.09 -22.74 -3.70
CA ASP A 565 -11.99 -23.41 -2.39
C ASP A 565 -11.18 -22.61 -1.37
N GLN A 566 -10.13 -21.89 -1.82
CA GLN A 566 -9.36 -21.02 -0.94
C GLN A 566 -10.15 -19.77 -0.54
N GLN A 567 -10.89 -19.17 -1.48
CA GLN A 567 -11.75 -18.01 -1.17
C GLN A 567 -12.89 -18.39 -0.22
N ARG A 568 -13.48 -19.58 -0.39
CA ARG A 568 -14.55 -20.07 0.48
C ARG A 568 -14.13 -20.20 1.95
N ARG A 569 -12.86 -20.53 2.23
CA ARG A 569 -12.32 -20.53 3.61
C ARG A 569 -12.19 -19.14 4.22
N ARG A 570 -12.20 -18.09 3.39
CA ARG A 570 -12.15 -16.68 3.80
C ARG A 570 -13.55 -16.05 3.90
N MET A 571 -14.59 -16.86 3.83
CA MET A 571 -15.99 -16.46 3.99
C MET A 571 -16.55 -17.02 5.31
N ASP A 572 -17.41 -16.25 5.97
CA ASP A 572 -18.22 -16.74 7.06
C ASP A 572 -19.35 -17.63 6.54
N ALA A 573 -19.43 -18.87 7.03
CA ALA A 573 -20.38 -19.87 6.52
C ALA A 573 -21.85 -19.58 6.89
N THR A 574 -22.10 -18.73 7.89
CA THR A 574 -23.46 -18.40 8.36
C THR A 574 -24.04 -17.26 7.54
N THR A 575 -23.24 -16.22 7.32
CA THR A 575 -23.66 -14.96 6.71
C THR A 575 -23.33 -14.90 5.22
N ASN A 576 -22.42 -15.75 4.74
CA ASN A 576 -21.87 -15.73 3.38
C ASN A 576 -21.17 -14.41 3.03
N GLU A 577 -20.66 -13.68 4.01
CA GLU A 577 -19.84 -12.49 3.80
C GLU A 577 -18.36 -12.82 4.05
N PRO A 578 -17.40 -12.00 3.60
CA PRO A 578 -16.00 -12.17 3.96
C PRO A 578 -15.82 -12.27 5.48
N LEU A 579 -14.78 -12.96 5.94
CA LEU A 579 -14.41 -12.96 7.36
C LEU A 579 -14.06 -11.55 7.84
N PHE A 580 -13.37 -10.78 6.99
CA PHE A 580 -13.03 -9.41 7.29
C PHE A 580 -12.84 -8.54 6.05
N THR A 581 -13.03 -7.25 6.25
CA THR A 581 -12.60 -6.19 5.33
C THR A 581 -11.82 -5.09 6.04
N ASN A 582 -11.94 -5.00 7.37
CA ASN A 582 -11.10 -4.23 8.27
C ASN A 582 -10.33 -5.19 9.20
N CYS A 583 -9.03 -4.95 9.41
CA CYS A 583 -8.18 -5.77 10.26
C CYS A 583 -7.18 -4.92 11.03
N THR A 584 -7.57 -4.46 12.21
CA THR A 584 -6.69 -3.77 13.16
C THR A 584 -6.20 -4.73 14.25
N ARG A 585 -5.38 -4.24 15.19
CA ARG A 585 -4.96 -5.02 16.37
C ARG A 585 -6.17 -5.48 17.20
N ASP A 586 -7.14 -4.58 17.40
CA ASP A 586 -8.22 -4.73 18.39
C ASP A 586 -9.56 -5.17 17.77
N PHE A 587 -9.70 -5.01 16.46
CA PHE A 587 -10.92 -5.39 15.73
C PHE A 587 -10.59 -6.04 14.38
N ILE A 588 -11.31 -7.12 14.10
CA ILE A 588 -11.33 -7.76 12.79
C ILE A 588 -12.78 -8.07 12.41
N GLY A 589 -13.18 -7.70 11.20
CA GLY A 589 -14.52 -7.96 10.73
C GLY A 589 -14.85 -7.29 9.41
N THR A 590 -16.01 -7.66 8.86
CA THR A 590 -16.50 -7.13 7.58
C THR A 590 -17.35 -5.90 7.82
N LEU A 591 -16.91 -4.77 7.28
CA LEU A 591 -17.56 -3.46 7.38
C LEU A 591 -17.86 -2.86 6.00
N ASP A 592 -17.13 -3.31 4.97
CA ASP A 592 -17.18 -2.80 3.62
C ASP A 592 -17.95 -3.75 2.72
N TYR A 593 -18.77 -3.18 1.83
CA TYR A 593 -19.62 -3.97 0.94
C TYR A 593 -19.71 -3.37 -0.45
N ILE A 594 -19.93 -4.23 -1.44
CA ILE A 594 -20.40 -3.88 -2.77
C ILE A 594 -21.72 -4.64 -2.99
N PHE A 595 -22.85 -3.97 -2.78
CA PHE A 595 -24.16 -4.51 -3.13
C PHE A 595 -24.55 -4.11 -4.55
N TYR A 596 -25.27 -4.98 -5.25
CA TYR A 596 -25.73 -4.72 -6.62
C TYR A 596 -27.16 -5.22 -6.85
N THR A 597 -27.87 -4.62 -7.80
CA THR A 597 -29.21 -5.08 -8.21
C THR A 597 -29.13 -6.35 -9.05
N ALA A 598 -29.45 -7.49 -8.43
CA ALA A 598 -29.23 -8.81 -9.02
C ALA A 598 -30.19 -9.18 -10.15
N ASP A 599 -31.25 -8.41 -10.38
CA ASP A 599 -32.16 -8.55 -11.52
C ASP A 599 -31.57 -7.96 -12.82
N SER A 600 -30.55 -7.10 -12.70
CA SER A 600 -30.04 -6.27 -13.79
C SER A 600 -28.53 -6.36 -13.99
N LEU A 601 -27.78 -6.86 -13.01
CA LEU A 601 -26.34 -7.13 -13.11
C LEU A 601 -26.02 -8.59 -12.75
N THR A 602 -24.93 -9.13 -13.30
CA THR A 602 -24.25 -10.35 -12.85
C THR A 602 -22.84 -10.01 -12.40
N VAL A 603 -22.37 -10.70 -11.36
CA VAL A 603 -20.95 -10.64 -10.95
C VAL A 603 -20.18 -11.69 -11.74
N GLU A 604 -19.14 -11.27 -12.45
CA GLU A 604 -18.30 -12.13 -13.27
C GLU A 604 -17.07 -12.59 -12.49
N SER A 605 -16.40 -11.65 -11.82
CA SER A 605 -15.15 -11.86 -11.10
C SER A 605 -15.09 -11.00 -9.84
N LEU A 606 -14.33 -11.44 -8.84
CA LEU A 606 -14.13 -10.75 -7.57
C LEU A 606 -12.64 -10.74 -7.21
N LEU A 607 -12.15 -9.63 -6.66
CA LEU A 607 -10.78 -9.56 -6.18
C LEU A 607 -10.59 -10.46 -4.97
N GLU A 608 -9.53 -11.25 -4.99
CA GLU A 608 -9.26 -12.22 -3.93
C GLU A 608 -9.24 -11.57 -2.54
N LEU A 609 -9.85 -12.28 -1.59
CA LEU A 609 -9.81 -11.92 -0.18
C LEU A 609 -8.43 -12.23 0.38
N LEU A 610 -8.02 -11.53 1.43
CA LEU A 610 -6.78 -11.82 2.12
C LEU A 610 -6.98 -12.86 3.22
N ASP A 611 -5.89 -13.52 3.57
CA ASP A 611 -5.87 -14.50 4.66
C ASP A 611 -5.42 -13.82 5.95
N GLU A 612 -6.15 -14.04 7.05
CA GLU A 612 -5.86 -13.38 8.33
C GLU A 612 -4.47 -13.76 8.85
N GLU A 613 -4.10 -15.03 8.80
CA GLU A 613 -2.80 -15.51 9.29
C GLU A 613 -1.65 -14.86 8.53
N SER A 614 -1.82 -14.71 7.21
CA SER A 614 -0.86 -14.02 6.35
C SER A 614 -0.75 -12.53 6.66
N LEU A 615 -1.87 -11.84 6.95
CA LEU A 615 -1.88 -10.41 7.28
C LEU A 615 -1.36 -10.11 8.69
N ARG A 616 -1.70 -10.95 9.67
CA ARG A 616 -1.36 -10.76 11.09
C ARG A 616 -0.04 -11.41 11.49
N LYS A 617 0.69 -12.02 10.54
CA LYS A 617 1.96 -12.71 10.79
C LYS A 617 2.94 -11.87 11.62
N ASP A 618 3.00 -10.57 11.36
CA ASP A 618 3.88 -9.64 12.08
C ASP A 618 3.12 -8.57 12.90
N THR A 619 1.95 -8.08 12.45
CA THR A 619 1.12 -7.09 13.20
C THR A 619 -0.39 -7.16 12.85
N ALA A 620 -0.90 -6.13 12.15
CA ALA A 620 -2.26 -5.92 11.64
C ALA A 620 -2.19 -4.84 10.53
N LEU A 621 -3.32 -4.30 10.08
CA LEU A 621 -3.39 -3.19 9.12
C LEU A 621 -3.62 -1.84 9.84
N PRO A 622 -3.05 -0.73 9.35
CA PRO A 622 -2.12 -0.61 8.24
C PRO A 622 -0.74 -1.18 8.61
N SER A 623 0.08 -1.41 7.60
CA SER A 623 1.43 -1.94 7.74
C SER A 623 2.37 -1.29 6.70
N PRO A 624 3.69 -1.56 6.74
CA PRO A 624 4.59 -1.15 5.67
C PRO A 624 4.11 -1.54 4.27
N GLU A 625 3.42 -2.67 4.11
CA GLU A 625 2.91 -3.14 2.82
C GLU A 625 1.51 -2.59 2.50
N TRP A 626 0.69 -2.31 3.50
CA TRP A 626 -0.72 -1.97 3.33
C TRP A 626 -1.04 -0.61 3.97
N SER A 627 -1.47 0.36 3.15
CA SER A 627 -1.59 1.76 3.56
C SER A 627 -2.96 2.18 4.11
N SER A 628 -3.84 1.21 4.38
CA SER A 628 -5.13 1.38 5.07
C SER A 628 -5.32 0.23 6.05
N ASP A 629 -6.14 0.42 7.08
CA ASP A 629 -6.66 -0.63 7.96
C ASP A 629 -7.79 -1.46 7.34
N HIS A 630 -8.30 -1.02 6.18
CA HIS A 630 -9.22 -1.76 5.34
C HIS A 630 -8.50 -2.42 4.15
N ILE A 631 -9.12 -3.44 3.57
CA ILE A 631 -8.72 -4.04 2.30
C ILE A 631 -9.65 -3.53 1.19
N ALA A 632 -9.09 -3.24 0.01
CA ALA A 632 -9.94 -2.86 -1.12
C ALA A 632 -10.80 -4.03 -1.60
N LEU A 633 -12.05 -3.74 -1.95
CA LEU A 633 -12.97 -4.69 -2.60
C LEU A 633 -13.12 -4.32 -4.07
N LEU A 634 -13.03 -5.28 -4.98
CA LEU A 634 -13.19 -5.04 -6.41
C LEU A 634 -14.01 -6.16 -7.03
N ALA A 635 -15.01 -5.76 -7.81
CA ALA A 635 -15.91 -6.68 -8.50
C ALA A 635 -16.03 -6.31 -9.97
N GLU A 636 -16.02 -7.33 -10.84
CA GLU A 636 -16.36 -7.22 -12.25
C GLU A 636 -17.83 -7.59 -12.44
N PHE A 637 -18.56 -6.74 -13.16
CA PHE A 637 -19.98 -6.91 -13.43
C PHE A 637 -20.28 -6.94 -14.92
N ARG A 638 -21.37 -7.60 -15.29
CA ARG A 638 -22.00 -7.53 -16.60
C ARG A 638 -23.45 -7.08 -16.46
N CYS A 639 -23.93 -6.26 -17.37
CA CYS A 639 -25.35 -5.94 -17.43
C CYS A 639 -26.14 -7.11 -18.04
N LYS A 640 -27.24 -7.48 -17.40
CA LYS A 640 -28.17 -8.49 -17.93
C LYS A 640 -28.92 -7.93 -19.13
N PRO A 641 -29.10 -8.73 -20.20
CA PRO A 641 -30.00 -8.34 -21.28
C PRO A 641 -31.42 -8.23 -20.73
N ARG A 642 -32.07 -7.07 -20.90
CA ARG A 642 -33.45 -6.91 -20.46
C ARG A 642 -34.34 -7.79 -21.34
N PRO A 643 -35.22 -8.63 -20.76
CA PRO A 643 -36.26 -9.28 -21.56
C PRO A 643 -37.10 -8.19 -22.22
N ARG A 644 -37.36 -8.32 -23.54
CA ARG A 644 -38.31 -7.44 -24.24
C ARG A 644 -39.65 -7.55 -23.51
N ARG A 645 -40.09 -6.47 -22.86
CA ARG A 645 -41.44 -6.36 -22.27
C ARG A 645 -42.45 -6.08 -23.36
#